data_AF-A0A928IZH4-F1
#
_entry.id   AF-A0A928IZH4-F1
#
_cell.length_a   1.000
_cell.length_b   1.000
_cell.length_c   1.000
_cell.angle_alpha   90.00
_cell.angle_beta   90.00
_cell.angle_gamma   90.00
#
_symmetry.space_group_name_H-M   'P 1'
#
loop_
_entity.id
_entity.type
_entity.pdbx_description
1 polymer ?
#
loop_
_entity_poly.entity_id
_entity_poly.type
_entity_poly.pdbx_seq_one_letter_code
_entity_poly.pdbx_strand_id
1 'polypeptide(L)'
;MKRTVALMLCFAMLFGVFAFGPLSLNSSAAPLFKDTFDYASFSGNGIYDSTKIWESEYEITNSDTDFGYFDGIAPTLAGGVASFSDGYGLRFNWQNISGFTFNSSKTYTLTFDVRVTDFGDDLPLGSITSWNREIYFAVGGYYNQIEFRSGNYDNQLGIRAGDKTDTYTKGGWTNDLTTYLKDTVYNCTVQWTPSAKTIVSTVKNGNTVIAQGARTSDLYADYNKYTRSFVWRCEDGGFQLDNVKFTDGSNTYTQQFATGAMTSGGIWGIEDVQKADATAPTLSNGVLKFVEKNSVRFNWTNVGGAGDFDQASTYVFKFDAKVTDKGDGSAWGGSSNTRALYVGFGGWYNLIEIPTSSDTVKIGSNTATFTDATYLNKTLHVEIRWTGNDISAKIIDDSGNQLISGDRNSTSFSDMTAENAAMTYLVLRCEDGAVEIDNFEFDVQGNDPIKTSPLNISGNQQAIYECEIDFNGEGNVNVKLGGNSLAYISADEMKVAGKGIGKSVSRTFGVGTYKLKAVVNPAQTMVSAWLTGPNGEVVQRGFYNLLGENTVYAYATTGNDVRNIKVTLENVTLNDYTIQTTEPVYTGYNAKVYNLISSFDDAQTTRNFAWTALSSYINGGAMQVKYRAEGTSAWTYVDAVKVDKLASTVESQQTYYVEEDYYKCDLTNLSANTTYEYKVGKKGSTDETNDWSKVYTFTTAPEEIDEFTFIALGDTQGLSWDGTNTSTKGFMYAKAAYDEAFQDVDNVAFMLHTGDVVERGWRQDYWNYYFKSVADYSPSTPMFTAIGNHDTQCNPDHHFYFDYHYNHPNNGGAAALDSSITANITNQYVLNTVNNPDELIYSFDYGNAHFIVLNTGAYNYDNDHLLLEAQREWLINDLKANANAKWKIILLHEPVYHRAGGIEDRPWLNTVIEGYGVDLVIQGHSHLVTRTYPMKNGQIVTKTNPDNILKGVGTVYTTIGSTTLNHDGANDTAHVEEIYGMSTPILSQPAYTYITVKGDKLEVTTKQVDGLVLDSFNIGDNNPVPPEVQDNGNLAKYKPYTTSGIYSNESGTPYPDENGMTMTDGIVADKLASYDNSSFAGFNKQTDAYKNNGYASITVDLGEKYSLNKLVARVSTATETNVGAGVRTIGNVDFYVSDDGASWKKAGSAVPALSENNTNATLELSTPVAGRYIQYRFTSDANWMMVSEVEAYGEAYVEPDVMKGDINGNEEIDAVDYAMLKRAYYGIYSVDVKVGDINGNEEIDSVDYSMLKRAYYGIYQIQ
;
A
#
# COMPACT_ATOMS: atom_id res chain seq x y z
N MET A 1 -1.03 -25.46 39.83
CA MET A 1 -0.30 -24.27 40.31
C MET A 1 -0.99 -22.98 39.85
N LYS A 2 -2.17 -22.66 40.40
CA LYS A 2 -2.90 -21.40 40.15
C LYS A 2 -3.55 -20.88 41.45
N ARG A 3 -2.86 -20.98 42.59
CA ARG A 3 -3.38 -20.54 43.90
C ARG A 3 -2.39 -19.76 44.80
N THR A 4 -1.23 -19.34 44.30
CA THR A 4 -0.21 -18.66 45.14
C THR A 4 -0.03 -17.17 44.84
N VAL A 5 -0.50 -16.65 43.69
CA VAL A 5 -0.30 -15.23 43.33
C VAL A 5 -1.44 -14.32 43.85
N ALA A 6 -2.64 -14.87 44.08
CA ALA A 6 -3.79 -14.09 44.56
C ALA A 6 -3.74 -13.72 46.06
N LEU A 7 -2.80 -14.29 46.85
CA LEU A 7 -2.70 -14.00 48.28
C LEU A 7 -1.71 -12.88 48.64
N MET A 8 -0.82 -12.48 47.72
CA MET A 8 0.20 -11.45 47.99
C MET A 8 -0.28 -10.01 47.70
N LEU A 9 -1.32 -9.83 46.88
CA LEU A 9 -1.81 -8.50 46.50
C LEU A 9 -2.82 -7.91 47.50
N CYS A 10 -3.39 -8.69 48.42
CA CYS A 10 -4.34 -8.20 49.42
C CYS A 10 -3.71 -7.67 50.72
N PHE A 11 -2.40 -7.87 50.94
CA PHE A 11 -1.75 -7.50 52.22
C PHE A 11 -1.07 -6.11 52.22
N ALA A 12 -0.88 -5.47 51.08
CA ALA A 12 -0.14 -4.20 50.99
C ALA A 12 -1.02 -2.92 50.99
N MET A 13 -2.35 -3.05 50.92
CA MET A 13 -3.26 -1.89 50.79
C MET A 13 -3.83 -1.34 52.11
N LEU A 14 -3.44 -1.85 53.28
CA LEU A 14 -4.19 -1.55 54.51
C LEU A 14 -3.58 -0.61 55.56
N PHE A 15 -2.35 -0.09 55.43
CA PHE A 15 -1.85 0.90 56.40
C PHE A 15 -0.82 1.90 55.84
N GLY A 16 -1.13 3.20 55.93
CA GLY A 16 -0.12 4.22 56.23
C GLY A 16 -0.13 5.50 55.39
N VAL A 17 -1.06 6.43 55.67
CA VAL A 17 -0.88 7.86 55.41
C VAL A 17 -0.30 8.53 56.68
N PHE A 18 0.69 9.42 56.48
CA PHE A 18 1.15 10.57 57.30
C PHE A 18 2.66 10.62 57.63
N ALA A 19 3.36 11.38 56.77
CA ALA A 19 4.34 12.46 57.03
C ALA A 19 5.49 12.31 58.04
N PHE A 20 6.74 12.48 57.58
CA PHE A 20 7.71 13.55 57.93
C PHE A 20 9.07 13.23 57.27
N GLY A 21 9.63 14.14 56.45
CA GLY A 21 11.03 14.06 55.96
C GLY A 21 12.02 14.62 57.00
N PRO A 22 13.24 15.07 56.64
CA PRO A 22 14.11 14.74 55.50
C PRO A 22 15.49 14.18 55.98
N LEU A 23 16.21 13.44 55.14
CA LEU A 23 17.66 13.24 55.30
C LEU A 23 18.32 13.21 53.91
N SER A 24 19.11 14.25 53.66
CA SER A 24 19.94 14.49 52.47
C SER A 24 21.41 14.58 52.86
N LEU A 25 22.27 14.45 51.82
CA LEU A 25 23.73 14.75 51.71
C LEU A 25 24.60 13.48 51.83
N ASN A 26 25.49 13.11 50.91
CA ASN A 26 26.16 13.74 49.74
C ASN A 26 26.85 12.56 48.97
N SER A 27 27.31 12.58 47.72
CA SER A 27 27.40 13.55 46.62
C SER A 27 27.94 12.78 45.38
N SER A 28 27.23 12.80 44.26
CA SER A 28 27.82 12.63 42.93
C SER A 28 27.07 13.58 42.01
N ALA A 29 27.79 14.52 41.41
CA ALA A 29 27.26 15.67 40.70
C ALA A 29 26.25 15.27 39.62
N ALA A 30 25.06 15.87 39.64
CA ALA A 30 24.24 15.98 38.45
C ALA A 30 25.02 16.81 37.41
N PRO A 31 24.97 16.48 36.10
CA PRO A 31 25.42 17.41 35.09
C PRO A 31 24.54 18.66 35.19
N LEU A 32 25.13 19.75 35.67
CA LEU A 32 24.60 21.09 35.47
C LEU A 32 24.53 21.31 33.95
N PHE A 33 23.37 21.16 33.34
CA PHE A 33 23.13 21.77 32.04
C PHE A 33 23.23 23.28 32.25
N LYS A 34 24.31 23.86 31.71
CA LYS A 34 24.56 25.29 31.70
C LYS A 34 23.48 25.92 30.80
N ASP A 35 22.51 26.61 31.38
CA ASP A 35 21.63 27.59 30.72
C ASP A 35 22.41 28.85 30.24
N THR A 36 23.70 28.68 29.90
CA THR A 36 24.58 29.75 29.43
C THR A 36 25.20 29.30 28.13
N PHE A 37 24.81 29.98 27.04
CA PHE A 37 25.53 30.02 25.77
C PHE A 37 27.03 30.18 26.06
N ASP A 38 27.85 29.17 25.76
CA ASP A 38 29.28 29.21 26.05
C ASP A 38 30.01 29.80 24.86
N TYR A 39 30.35 31.09 24.90
CA TYR A 39 31.12 31.74 23.84
C TYR A 39 32.51 31.09 23.64
N ALA A 40 32.95 30.20 24.54
CA ALA A 40 34.17 29.43 24.36
C ALA A 40 34.06 28.41 23.22
N SER A 41 32.88 27.85 22.91
CA SER A 41 32.71 26.95 21.77
C SER A 41 32.91 27.68 20.42
N PHE A 42 32.57 28.97 20.35
CA PHE A 42 32.89 29.87 19.23
C PHE A 42 34.39 30.20 19.05
N SER A 43 35.26 29.76 19.95
CA SER A 43 36.70 30.05 19.90
C SER A 43 37.59 28.83 19.63
N GLY A 44 37.01 27.64 19.47
CA GLY A 44 37.73 26.39 19.33
C GLY A 44 37.60 25.75 17.95
N ASN A 45 38.61 25.90 17.11
CA ASN A 45 38.98 24.97 16.02
C ASN A 45 38.05 24.74 14.81
N GLY A 46 36.94 25.46 14.62
CA GLY A 46 36.23 25.51 13.34
C GLY A 46 36.87 26.47 12.33
N ILE A 47 36.83 26.15 11.02
CA ILE A 47 37.31 27.03 9.94
C ILE A 47 36.39 28.27 9.85
N TYR A 48 36.76 29.36 10.52
CA TYR A 48 36.05 30.64 10.41
C TYR A 48 36.65 31.50 9.30
N ASP A 49 35.84 31.90 8.31
CA ASP A 49 36.26 32.89 7.33
C ASP A 49 35.79 34.29 7.73
N SER A 50 36.61 34.95 8.55
CA SER A 50 36.35 36.31 9.06
C SER A 50 36.09 37.39 8.00
N THR A 51 36.19 37.08 6.71
CA THR A 51 35.96 38.00 5.59
C THR A 51 34.53 38.00 5.03
N LYS A 52 33.68 37.04 5.42
CA LYS A 52 32.33 36.89 4.85
C LYS A 52 31.26 37.67 5.62
N ILE A 53 30.30 38.26 4.90
CA ILE A 53 29.19 39.03 5.48
C ILE A 53 28.11 38.10 6.10
N TRP A 54 27.90 36.94 5.49
CA TRP A 54 26.96 35.90 5.92
C TRP A 54 27.68 34.57 6.08
N GLU A 55 27.43 33.87 7.18
CA GLU A 55 28.01 32.56 7.50
C GLU A 55 26.94 31.64 8.12
N SER A 56 26.80 30.42 7.59
CA SER A 56 26.02 29.34 8.23
C SER A 56 26.87 28.62 9.28
N GLU A 57 26.25 28.24 10.39
CA GLU A 57 26.95 27.52 11.47
C GLU A 57 26.91 26.00 11.24
N TYR A 58 28.04 25.33 11.53
CA TYR A 58 28.19 23.88 11.62
C TYR A 58 29.07 23.58 12.83
N GLU A 59 28.58 22.82 13.82
CA GLU A 59 29.42 22.35 14.92
C GLU A 59 29.35 20.82 15.03
N ILE A 60 30.47 20.16 14.70
CA ILE A 60 30.78 18.80 15.18
C ILE A 60 31.41 18.98 16.55
N THR A 61 30.81 18.41 17.60
CA THR A 61 31.56 18.08 18.81
C THR A 61 31.50 16.58 19.05
N ASN A 62 32.68 15.96 18.94
CA ASN A 62 32.89 14.54 19.21
C ASN A 62 33.63 14.43 20.55
N SER A 63 32.96 13.98 21.61
CA SER A 63 33.54 13.14 22.67
C SER A 63 32.50 12.78 23.73
N ASP A 64 32.20 11.47 23.79
CA ASP A 64 31.67 10.69 24.92
C ASP A 64 30.21 10.90 25.40
N THR A 65 29.41 9.86 25.08
CA THR A 65 28.15 9.37 25.69
C THR A 65 26.81 10.06 25.34
N ASP A 66 25.97 9.28 24.63
CA ASP A 66 24.50 9.36 24.45
C ASP A 66 23.84 10.74 24.21
N PHE A 67 23.77 11.21 22.96
CA PHE A 67 22.63 11.98 22.39
C PHE A 67 22.62 11.86 20.85
N GLY A 68 21.42 11.73 20.26
CA GLY A 68 21.19 11.36 18.86
C GLY A 68 21.57 12.42 17.82
N TYR A 69 21.88 11.92 16.62
CA TYR A 69 22.18 12.67 15.40
C TYR A 69 20.94 13.45 14.92
N PHE A 70 21.09 14.74 14.65
CA PHE A 70 20.13 15.53 13.86
C PHE A 70 20.71 15.72 12.46
N ASP A 71 20.20 14.97 11.48
CA ASP A 71 20.37 15.25 10.05
C ASP A 71 19.39 16.38 9.68
N GLY A 72 19.89 17.59 9.49
CA GLY A 72 19.08 18.66 8.88
C GLY A 72 19.80 19.32 7.72
N ILE A 73 19.11 20.20 7.02
CA ILE A 73 19.55 20.85 5.78
C ILE A 73 20.07 22.25 6.09
N ALA A 74 21.20 22.65 5.48
CA ALA A 74 21.71 24.02 5.61
C ALA A 74 20.65 25.05 5.19
N PRO A 75 20.57 26.24 5.80
CA PRO A 75 19.52 27.21 5.49
C PRO A 75 19.47 27.53 4.00
N THR A 76 18.33 27.27 3.36
CA THR A 76 18.16 27.52 1.93
C THR A 76 17.84 28.98 1.67
N LEU A 77 18.55 29.59 0.72
CA LEU A 77 18.36 30.98 0.31
C LEU A 77 17.69 31.01 -1.07
N ALA A 78 16.44 31.45 -1.13
CA ALA A 78 15.69 31.59 -2.38
C ALA A 78 14.91 32.91 -2.39
N GLY A 79 15.05 33.69 -3.46
CA GLY A 79 14.23 34.89 -3.68
C GLY A 79 14.36 36.01 -2.63
N GLY A 80 15.42 36.02 -1.82
CA GLY A 80 15.57 36.96 -0.71
C GLY A 80 15.10 36.45 0.65
N VAL A 81 14.57 35.21 0.70
CA VAL A 81 14.10 34.54 1.92
C VAL A 81 15.09 33.47 2.36
N ALA A 82 15.43 33.45 3.64
CA ALA A 82 16.23 32.41 4.27
C ALA A 82 15.33 31.45 5.05
N SER A 83 15.30 30.17 4.69
CA SER A 83 14.50 29.15 5.38
C SER A 83 15.39 28.27 6.26
N PHE A 84 14.92 27.95 7.46
CA PHE A 84 15.63 27.22 8.51
C PHE A 84 14.84 25.98 8.91
N SER A 85 15.57 24.90 9.22
CA SER A 85 15.07 23.64 9.79
C SER A 85 15.93 23.23 11.00
N ASP A 86 15.46 22.22 11.74
CA ASP A 86 16.03 21.67 12.98
C ASP A 86 17.56 21.66 13.03
N GLY A 87 18.12 22.24 14.10
CA GLY A 87 19.55 22.16 14.42
C GLY A 87 20.46 23.20 13.77
N TYR A 88 19.96 24.07 12.88
CA TYR A 88 20.81 25.02 12.12
C TYR A 88 20.71 26.48 12.57
N GLY A 89 21.83 27.20 12.41
CA GLY A 89 21.95 28.63 12.70
C GLY A 89 22.59 29.43 11.57
N LEU A 90 22.25 30.72 11.50
CA LEU A 90 22.83 31.70 10.56
C LEU A 90 23.41 32.88 11.35
N ARG A 91 24.56 33.35 10.91
CA ARG A 91 25.24 34.52 11.47
C ARG A 91 25.41 35.61 10.43
N PHE A 92 25.03 36.83 10.81
CA PHE A 92 25.30 38.05 10.04
C PHE A 92 26.46 38.82 10.67
N ASN A 93 27.58 38.89 9.97
CA ASN A 93 28.80 39.56 10.38
C ASN A 93 28.84 40.97 9.79
N TRP A 94 28.13 41.91 10.42
CA TRP A 94 28.03 43.27 9.90
C TRP A 94 29.38 44.02 9.86
N GLN A 95 30.40 43.50 10.56
CA GLN A 95 31.79 43.95 10.48
C GLN A 95 32.36 43.95 9.05
N ASN A 96 31.82 43.08 8.20
CA ASN A 96 32.29 42.86 6.84
C ASN A 96 31.50 43.66 5.80
N ILE A 97 30.55 44.51 6.23
CA ILE A 97 29.85 45.43 5.34
C ILE A 97 30.85 46.45 4.80
N SER A 98 31.05 46.44 3.48
CA SER A 98 31.93 47.38 2.81
C SER A 98 31.52 48.83 3.10
N GLY A 99 32.45 49.64 3.59
CA GLY A 99 32.24 51.04 3.95
C GLY A 99 31.59 51.30 5.31
N PHE A 100 31.28 50.27 6.12
CA PHE A 100 30.80 50.44 7.48
C PHE A 100 31.91 50.97 8.40
N THR A 101 31.59 51.96 9.25
CA THR A 101 32.51 52.46 10.29
C THR A 101 31.73 52.65 11.58
N PHE A 102 32.15 51.96 12.65
CA PHE A 102 31.50 52.05 13.94
C PHE A 102 31.64 53.45 14.56
N ASN A 103 30.54 53.94 15.12
CA ASN A 103 30.42 55.17 15.89
C ASN A 103 29.59 54.91 17.15
N SER A 104 30.19 55.06 18.33
CA SER A 104 29.56 54.79 19.63
C SER A 104 28.43 55.76 19.99
N SER A 105 28.28 56.87 19.27
CA SER A 105 27.21 57.85 19.48
C SER A 105 25.94 57.57 18.67
N LYS A 106 25.98 56.59 17.74
CA LYS A 106 24.82 56.21 16.91
C LYS A 106 24.07 55.02 17.49
N THR A 107 22.78 54.91 17.17
CA THR A 107 21.96 53.71 17.44
C THR A 107 21.90 52.87 16.19
N TYR A 108 22.18 51.58 16.34
CA TYR A 108 22.12 50.59 15.27
C TYR A 108 20.82 49.80 15.39
N THR A 109 20.10 49.64 14.29
CA THR A 109 18.82 48.92 14.26
C THR A 109 18.86 47.83 13.20
N LEU A 110 18.50 46.61 13.61
CA LEU A 110 18.20 45.50 12.73
C LEU A 110 16.69 45.29 12.69
N THR A 111 16.12 45.22 11.50
CA THR A 111 14.71 44.83 11.26
C THR A 111 14.65 43.61 10.38
N PHE A 112 13.73 42.70 10.64
CA PHE A 112 13.51 41.50 9.82
C PHE A 112 12.11 40.97 10.05
N ASP A 113 11.61 40.21 9.07
CA ASP A 113 10.34 39.50 9.15
C ASP A 113 10.60 38.03 9.46
N VAL A 114 9.83 37.47 10.38
CA VAL A 114 9.89 36.05 10.75
C VAL A 114 8.56 35.41 10.44
N ARG A 115 8.57 34.31 9.70
CA ARG A 115 7.41 33.43 9.53
C ARG A 115 7.75 32.07 10.10
N VAL A 116 7.02 31.62 11.11
CA VAL A 116 7.22 30.27 11.62
C VAL A 116 6.46 29.29 10.72
N THR A 117 7.20 28.42 10.05
CA THR A 117 6.67 27.48 9.05
C THR A 117 6.49 26.09 9.61
N ASP A 118 7.09 25.77 10.75
CA ASP A 118 6.89 24.53 11.49
C ASP A 118 7.23 24.74 12.97
N PHE A 119 6.47 24.12 13.88
CA PHE A 119 6.76 24.14 15.33
C PHE A 119 7.43 22.85 15.82
N GLY A 120 7.79 21.94 14.90
CA GLY A 120 8.44 20.67 15.19
C GLY A 120 7.44 19.56 15.50
N ASP A 121 7.93 18.34 15.75
CA ASP A 121 7.11 17.13 15.83
C ASP A 121 6.05 17.16 16.95
N ASP A 122 4.80 16.85 16.55
CA ASP A 122 3.64 16.58 17.41
C ASP A 122 3.79 15.21 18.12
N LEU A 123 4.74 15.09 19.05
CA LEU A 123 4.79 13.93 19.94
C LEU A 123 3.63 13.97 20.95
N PRO A 124 2.97 12.82 21.25
CA PRO A 124 1.86 12.77 22.20
C PRO A 124 2.23 13.32 23.58
N LEU A 125 1.36 14.16 24.13
CA LEU A 125 1.48 14.82 25.43
C LEU A 125 1.52 13.80 26.57
N GLY A 126 2.70 13.25 26.89
CA GLY A 126 2.82 12.27 27.97
C GLY A 126 4.20 11.99 28.57
N SER A 127 5.32 12.33 27.92
CA SER A 127 6.62 11.79 28.36
C SER A 127 7.83 12.72 28.30
N ILE A 128 7.65 14.05 28.43
CA ILE A 128 8.79 14.96 28.58
C ILE A 128 8.57 15.88 29.77
N THR A 129 9.33 15.65 30.86
CA THR A 129 9.26 16.42 32.10
C THR A 129 10.27 17.57 32.17
N SER A 130 10.82 18.04 31.06
CA SER A 130 11.74 19.20 31.04
C SER A 130 11.73 19.94 29.70
N TRP A 131 11.89 21.26 29.80
CA TRP A 131 11.62 22.31 28.81
C TRP A 131 12.66 22.41 27.68
N ASN A 132 12.20 22.76 26.46
CA ASN A 132 12.70 23.83 25.54
C ASN A 132 12.50 23.44 24.06
N ARG A 133 11.52 24.06 23.39
CA ARG A 133 11.40 24.14 21.92
C ARG A 133 11.56 25.62 21.56
N GLU A 134 12.65 26.03 20.91
CA GLU A 134 13.05 27.45 20.83
C GLU A 134 13.52 27.89 19.43
N ILE A 135 12.92 28.99 18.92
CA ILE A 135 13.53 29.85 17.90
C ILE A 135 14.09 31.07 18.62
N TYR A 136 15.38 31.38 18.47
CA TYR A 136 15.98 32.53 19.14
C TYR A 136 16.83 33.44 18.26
N PHE A 137 16.88 34.70 18.71
CA PHE A 137 17.55 35.80 18.04
C PHE A 137 18.47 36.49 19.05
N ALA A 138 19.75 36.64 18.73
CA ALA A 138 20.72 37.22 19.66
C ALA A 138 21.71 38.18 18.99
N VAL A 139 22.21 39.14 19.77
CA VAL A 139 23.33 40.01 19.39
C VAL A 139 24.61 39.43 19.98
N GLY A 140 25.55 39.06 19.11
CA GLY A 140 26.86 38.51 19.44
C GLY A 140 26.84 37.23 20.27
N GLY A 141 25.86 36.37 20.03
CA GLY A 141 25.77 35.02 20.60
C GLY A 141 25.39 34.94 22.08
N TYR A 142 25.64 35.96 22.89
CA TYR A 142 25.30 35.90 24.33
C TYR A 142 23.88 36.43 24.59
N TYR A 143 23.00 35.52 25.04
CA TYR A 143 21.63 35.74 25.58
C TYR A 143 20.53 36.06 24.56
N ASN A 144 19.50 35.21 24.53
CA ASN A 144 18.29 35.33 23.69
C ASN A 144 17.66 36.74 23.85
N GLN A 145 17.28 37.38 22.76
CA GLN A 145 16.66 38.71 22.73
C GLN A 145 15.21 38.69 22.21
N ILE A 146 14.88 37.73 21.35
CA ILE A 146 13.52 37.39 20.91
C ILE A 146 13.42 35.88 20.93
N GLU A 147 12.25 35.36 21.29
CA GLU A 147 12.03 33.94 21.45
C GLU A 147 10.60 33.51 21.07
N PHE A 148 10.48 32.39 20.36
CA PHE A 148 9.20 31.72 20.07
C PHE A 148 9.23 30.31 20.67
N ARG A 149 8.19 29.92 21.44
CA ARG A 149 8.10 28.62 22.14
C ARG A 149 6.74 27.94 21.96
N SER A 150 6.74 26.61 21.98
CA SER A 150 5.55 25.73 22.04
C SER A 150 5.71 24.73 23.20
N GLY A 151 4.70 24.56 24.07
CA GLY A 151 4.83 23.69 25.24
C GLY A 151 3.57 23.51 26.11
N ASN A 152 3.57 22.44 26.91
CA ASN A 152 2.39 21.79 27.53
C ASN A 152 1.62 22.58 28.62
N TYR A 153 1.95 23.84 28.88
CA TYR A 153 1.21 24.64 29.86
C TYR A 153 0.90 26.07 29.49
N ASP A 154 1.37 26.62 28.37
CA ASP A 154 0.96 27.94 27.87
C ASP A 154 1.73 28.23 26.57
N ASN A 155 1.13 28.07 25.39
CA ASN A 155 1.71 28.48 24.10
C ASN A 155 1.95 30.00 24.08
N GLN A 156 3.06 30.43 24.68
CA GLN A 156 3.36 31.81 25.06
C GLN A 156 4.38 32.42 24.09
N LEU A 157 4.08 33.62 23.58
CA LEU A 157 5.07 34.48 22.94
C LEU A 157 5.69 35.39 24.00
N GLY A 158 7.02 35.45 24.10
CA GLY A 158 7.66 36.37 25.03
C GLY A 158 9.12 36.69 24.74
N ILE A 159 9.60 37.74 25.39
CA ILE A 159 10.98 38.21 25.31
C ILE A 159 11.68 37.84 26.62
N ARG A 160 12.66 36.94 26.57
CA ARG A 160 13.45 36.48 27.71
C ARG A 160 14.93 36.77 27.51
N ALA A 161 15.63 37.17 28.59
CA ALA A 161 17.09 37.22 28.67
C ALA A 161 17.59 36.56 29.97
N GLY A 162 18.61 35.69 29.88
CA GLY A 162 19.23 34.96 31.01
C GLY A 162 20.30 35.76 31.77
N ASP A 163 20.57 35.36 33.03
CA ASP A 163 21.24 36.16 34.08
C ASP A 163 22.76 35.92 34.21
N LYS A 164 23.50 37.00 34.45
CA LYS A 164 24.33 37.22 35.66
C LYS A 164 24.75 38.70 35.68
N THR A 165 23.91 39.51 36.32
CA THR A 165 24.08 40.94 36.66
C THR A 165 24.11 41.94 35.49
N ASP A 166 22.94 42.52 35.18
CA ASP A 166 22.70 43.93 34.80
C ASP A 166 21.17 44.19 34.71
N THR A 167 20.71 45.43 34.92
CA THR A 167 19.28 45.79 35.13
C THR A 167 18.39 45.52 33.90
N TYR A 168 17.31 44.76 34.11
CA TYR A 168 16.34 44.36 33.09
C TYR A 168 14.94 44.91 33.37
N THR A 169 14.26 45.42 32.34
CA THR A 169 12.81 45.72 32.40
C THR A 169 12.09 44.69 31.54
N LYS A 170 11.39 43.76 32.19
CA LYS A 170 10.74 42.62 31.54
C LYS A 170 9.64 43.08 30.57
N GLY A 171 9.77 42.69 29.30
CA GLY A 171 8.66 42.65 28.36
C GLY A 171 7.67 41.56 28.76
N GLY A 172 6.36 41.88 28.75
CA GLY A 172 5.32 40.92 29.12
C GLY A 172 5.33 39.68 28.21
N TRP A 173 5.01 38.53 28.78
CA TRP A 173 4.55 37.36 28.01
C TRP A 173 3.11 37.65 27.55
N THR A 174 2.77 37.29 26.32
CA THR A 174 1.38 37.31 25.86
C THR A 174 0.85 35.89 25.76
N ASN A 175 -0.36 35.68 26.30
CA ASN A 175 -1.09 34.40 26.27
C ASN A 175 -2.21 34.42 25.21
N ASP A 176 -2.23 35.41 24.31
CA ASP A 176 -3.28 35.54 23.29
C ASP A 176 -3.03 34.62 22.09
N LEU A 177 -3.57 33.39 22.19
CA LEU A 177 -3.44 32.31 21.21
C LEU A 177 -4.16 32.59 19.88
N THR A 178 -5.00 33.62 19.78
CA THR A 178 -5.73 33.93 18.54
C THR A 178 -4.86 34.57 17.46
N THR A 179 -3.61 34.92 17.78
CA THR A 179 -2.66 35.61 16.88
C THR A 179 -1.46 34.78 16.47
N TYR A 180 -1.42 33.50 16.85
CA TYR A 180 -0.30 32.59 16.60
C TYR A 180 -0.73 31.43 15.70
N LEU A 181 -0.58 31.64 14.40
CA LEU A 181 -0.83 30.61 13.39
C LEU A 181 0.49 30.29 12.71
N LYS A 182 0.72 29.00 12.45
CA LYS A 182 1.67 28.55 11.41
C LYS A 182 1.49 29.44 10.20
N ASP A 183 2.59 29.87 9.60
CA ASP A 183 2.62 30.77 8.45
C ASP A 183 2.31 32.25 8.68
N THR A 184 2.12 32.70 9.92
CA THR A 184 1.98 34.14 10.23
C THR A 184 3.32 34.86 10.20
N VAL A 185 3.36 36.06 9.63
CA VAL A 185 4.56 36.92 9.56
C VAL A 185 4.59 37.91 10.72
N TYR A 186 5.69 37.90 11.48
CA TYR A 186 5.97 38.83 12.57
C TYR A 186 7.09 39.80 12.18
N ASN A 187 6.86 41.09 12.40
CA ASN A 187 7.87 42.12 12.15
C ASN A 187 8.70 42.33 13.42
N CYS A 188 9.98 42.01 13.35
CA CYS A 188 10.91 42.05 14.47
C CYS A 188 11.89 43.21 14.33
N THR A 189 12.27 43.82 15.45
CA THR A 189 13.26 44.89 15.51
C THR A 189 14.16 44.72 16.71
N VAL A 190 15.48 44.83 16.51
CA VAL A 190 16.50 44.85 17.57
C VAL A 190 17.34 46.11 17.44
N GLN A 191 17.32 46.97 18.45
CA GLN A 191 18.01 48.26 18.47
C GLN A 191 19.12 48.25 19.51
N TRP A 192 20.36 48.44 19.08
CA TRP A 192 21.53 48.57 19.95
C TRP A 192 21.99 50.03 20.03
N THR A 193 22.04 50.58 21.24
CA THR A 193 22.53 51.94 21.51
C THR A 193 23.76 51.87 22.42
N PRO A 194 24.99 51.96 21.87
CA PRO A 194 26.21 51.79 22.64
C PRO A 194 26.39 52.84 23.74
N SER A 195 26.09 54.11 23.44
CA SER A 195 26.15 55.23 24.41
C SER A 195 25.23 55.05 25.61
N ALA A 196 24.05 54.45 25.40
CA ALA A 196 23.10 54.12 26.45
C ALA A 196 23.35 52.74 27.06
N LYS A 197 24.29 51.98 26.49
CA LYS A 197 24.61 50.59 26.85
C LYS A 197 23.38 49.67 26.77
N THR A 198 22.45 49.99 25.88
CA THR A 198 21.14 49.32 25.82
C THR A 198 20.91 48.57 24.52
N ILE A 199 20.15 47.47 24.62
CA ILE A 199 19.52 46.76 23.51
C ILE A 199 18.01 46.74 23.74
N VAL A 200 17.21 47.11 22.74
CA VAL A 200 15.75 47.11 22.77
C VAL A 200 15.23 46.21 21.66
N SER A 201 14.41 45.22 22.02
CA SER A 201 13.82 44.27 21.07
C SER A 201 12.30 44.44 21.05
N THR A 202 11.71 44.42 19.86
CA THR A 202 10.26 44.57 19.64
C THR A 202 9.78 43.56 18.61
N VAL A 203 8.65 42.92 18.88
CA VAL A 203 7.93 42.04 17.97
C VAL A 203 6.55 42.62 17.72
N LYS A 204 6.14 42.68 16.45
CA LYS A 204 4.83 43.15 16.02
C LYS A 204 4.12 42.12 15.14
N ASN A 205 2.80 42.07 15.23
CA ASN A 205 1.94 41.47 14.21
C ASN A 205 1.18 42.62 13.53
N GLY A 206 1.55 42.91 12.27
CA GLY A 206 1.14 44.14 11.60
C GLY A 206 1.58 45.39 12.37
N ASN A 207 0.63 46.29 12.66
CA ASN A 207 0.93 47.53 13.40
C ASN A 207 0.90 47.37 14.94
N THR A 208 0.50 46.19 15.44
CA THR A 208 0.31 45.95 16.88
C THR A 208 1.59 45.40 17.50
N VAL A 209 2.09 46.06 18.55
CA VAL A 209 3.21 45.54 19.36
C VAL A 209 2.69 44.42 20.23
N ILE A 210 3.18 43.20 20.00
CA ILE A 210 2.80 42.00 20.75
C ILE A 210 3.80 41.70 21.87
N ALA A 211 5.07 42.08 21.70
CA ALA A 211 6.08 42.00 22.74
C ALA A 211 7.16 43.09 22.57
N GLN A 212 7.64 43.68 23.67
CA GLN A 212 8.77 44.61 23.67
C GLN A 212 9.57 44.49 24.98
N GLY A 213 10.90 44.45 24.89
CA GLY A 213 11.81 44.37 26.04
C GLY A 213 13.07 45.20 25.84
N ALA A 214 13.71 45.61 26.94
CA ALA A 214 14.95 46.37 26.92
C ALA A 214 15.95 45.84 27.95
N ARG A 215 17.22 45.77 27.56
CA ARG A 215 18.35 45.36 28.41
C ARG A 215 19.44 46.40 28.40
N THR A 216 20.00 46.70 29.56
CA THR A 216 21.19 47.54 29.70
C THR A 216 22.35 46.64 30.16
N SER A 217 23.54 46.76 29.58
CA SER A 217 24.75 46.08 30.07
C SER A 217 26.03 46.78 29.63
N ASP A 218 27.04 46.78 30.49
CA ASP A 218 28.38 47.31 30.15
C ASP A 218 29.03 46.60 28.96
N LEU A 219 28.64 45.35 28.67
CA LEU A 219 29.07 44.61 27.49
C LEU A 219 28.60 45.23 26.18
N TYR A 220 27.54 46.05 26.22
CA TYR A 220 26.98 46.74 25.07
C TYR A 220 27.55 48.14 24.86
N ALA A 221 28.50 48.59 25.69
CA ALA A 221 29.04 49.95 25.63
C ALA A 221 29.91 50.21 24.39
N ASP A 222 30.45 49.16 23.76
CA ASP A 222 31.43 49.28 22.67
C ASP A 222 31.27 48.17 21.63
N TYR A 223 31.91 48.37 20.48
CA TYR A 223 32.01 47.40 19.40
C TYR A 223 33.02 46.31 19.74
N ASN A 224 32.50 45.13 20.10
CA ASN A 224 33.30 44.02 20.60
C ASN A 224 32.70 42.68 20.15
N LYS A 225 33.26 41.59 20.69
CA LYS A 225 32.88 40.23 20.29
C LYS A 225 31.39 39.89 20.54
N TYR A 226 30.72 40.60 21.46
CA TYR A 226 29.31 40.47 21.80
C TYR A 226 28.39 41.41 21.00
N THR A 227 28.94 42.35 20.24
CA THR A 227 28.19 43.40 19.52
C THR A 227 28.68 43.55 18.08
N ARG A 228 29.25 42.50 17.48
CA ARG A 228 29.77 42.51 16.09
C ARG A 228 28.99 41.68 15.09
N SER A 229 27.96 40.96 15.55
CA SER A 229 27.17 40.08 14.69
C SER A 229 25.77 39.83 15.25
N PHE A 230 24.82 39.47 14.39
CA PHE A 230 23.52 38.91 14.77
C PHE A 230 23.50 37.41 14.48
N VAL A 231 22.82 36.64 15.34
CA VAL A 231 22.68 35.19 15.21
C VAL A 231 21.20 34.82 15.27
N TRP A 232 20.82 33.91 14.37
CA TRP A 232 19.52 33.25 14.30
C TRP A 232 19.72 31.75 14.40
N ARG A 233 18.84 31.05 15.14
CA ARG A 233 18.91 29.59 15.25
C ARG A 233 17.53 28.97 15.43
N CYS A 234 17.34 27.82 14.80
CA CYS A 234 16.22 26.91 15.03
C CYS A 234 16.74 25.70 15.82
N GLU A 235 16.18 25.41 16.99
CA GLU A 235 16.49 24.17 17.69
C GLU A 235 15.61 23.01 17.22
N ASP A 236 14.32 23.26 17.00
CA ASP A 236 13.29 22.27 16.62
C ASP A 236 12.13 23.02 15.90
N GLY A 237 11.67 22.49 14.77
CA GLY A 237 10.75 23.13 13.82
C GLY A 237 11.43 23.91 12.68
N GLY A 238 10.72 24.87 12.11
CA GLY A 238 11.18 25.61 10.95
C GLY A 238 10.66 27.04 10.87
N PHE A 239 11.48 27.95 10.36
CA PHE A 239 11.06 29.32 10.12
C PHE A 239 11.73 29.93 8.90
N GLN A 240 11.13 31.01 8.40
CA GLN A 240 11.64 31.81 7.30
C GLN A 240 11.96 33.22 7.78
N LEU A 241 13.09 33.77 7.30
CA LEU A 241 13.48 35.15 7.45
C LEU A 241 13.39 35.88 6.13
N ASP A 242 12.79 37.06 6.16
CA ASP A 242 12.70 37.98 5.02
C ASP A 242 12.96 39.42 5.48
N ASN A 243 13.13 40.35 4.53
CA ASN A 243 13.21 41.79 4.75
C ASN A 243 14.26 42.23 5.78
N VAL A 244 15.37 41.51 5.88
CA VAL A 244 16.46 41.83 6.81
C VAL A 244 17.13 43.15 6.39
N LYS A 245 17.11 44.15 7.28
CA LYS A 245 17.73 45.47 7.06
C LYS A 245 18.49 45.89 8.29
N PHE A 246 19.70 46.41 8.07
CA PHE A 246 20.53 46.98 9.11
C PHE A 246 20.72 48.49 8.86
N THR A 247 20.57 49.32 9.88
CA THR A 247 20.72 50.78 9.75
C THR A 247 21.43 51.36 10.95
N ASP A 248 22.21 52.43 10.74
CA ASP A 248 22.83 53.22 11.81
C ASP A 248 22.03 54.50 12.15
N GLY A 249 20.79 54.57 11.65
CA GLY A 249 19.90 55.74 11.76
C GLY A 249 20.11 56.82 10.70
N SER A 250 21.21 56.78 9.94
CA SER A 250 21.48 57.69 8.81
C SER A 250 21.58 56.96 7.46
N ASN A 251 22.17 55.76 7.46
CA ASN A 251 22.33 54.91 6.29
C ASN A 251 21.67 53.56 6.53
N THR A 252 20.93 53.07 5.55
CA THR A 252 20.43 51.68 5.55
C THR A 252 21.40 50.83 4.74
N TYR A 253 22.06 49.91 5.41
CA TYR A 253 22.93 48.91 4.83
C TYR A 253 22.06 47.70 4.47
N THR A 254 21.61 47.68 3.21
CA THR A 254 20.88 46.53 2.63
C THR A 254 21.83 45.81 1.70
N GLN A 255 22.13 44.56 2.03
CA GLN A 255 22.65 43.63 1.06
C GLN A 255 21.54 42.59 0.87
N GLN A 256 20.92 42.58 -0.32
CA GLN A 256 20.20 41.37 -0.74
C GLN A 256 21.21 40.23 -0.72
N PHE A 257 20.80 39.04 -0.28
CA PHE A 257 21.61 37.82 -0.40
C PHE A 257 22.22 37.81 -1.80
N ALA A 258 23.52 38.08 -1.92
CA ALA A 258 24.11 38.41 -3.21
C ALA A 258 24.13 37.14 -4.07
N THR A 259 23.27 37.11 -5.09
CA THR A 259 23.27 36.14 -6.17
C THR A 259 24.50 36.38 -7.05
N GLY A 260 25.44 35.42 -7.09
CA GLY A 260 26.56 35.39 -8.05
C GLY A 260 26.54 34.06 -8.82
N ALA A 261 26.32 34.14 -10.14
CA ALA A 261 26.07 33.08 -11.13
C ALA A 261 27.14 31.97 -11.25
N MET A 262 26.90 30.74 -11.77
CA MET A 262 25.77 30.14 -12.52
C MET A 262 25.03 29.07 -11.69
N THR A 263 23.70 29.00 -11.72
CA THR A 263 22.96 27.87 -11.11
C THR A 263 21.76 27.44 -11.96
N SER A 264 21.54 26.13 -12.07
CA SER A 264 20.18 25.54 -12.21
C SER A 264 19.86 24.57 -11.07
N GLY A 265 20.60 24.64 -9.96
CA GLY A 265 20.45 23.74 -8.79
C GLY A 265 21.72 23.51 -7.97
N GLY A 266 22.75 24.38 -8.07
CA GLY A 266 24.05 24.15 -7.41
C GLY A 266 24.98 23.15 -8.11
N ILE A 267 24.63 22.74 -9.33
CA ILE A 267 25.37 21.76 -10.15
C ILE A 267 26.61 22.38 -10.81
N TRP A 268 26.54 23.64 -11.23
CA TRP A 268 27.67 24.34 -11.85
C TRP A 268 28.13 25.48 -10.93
N GLY A 269 29.44 25.76 -10.92
CA GLY A 269 30.01 26.86 -10.13
C GLY A 269 31.22 27.48 -10.82
N ILE A 270 31.43 28.77 -10.59
CA ILE A 270 32.64 29.47 -11.03
C ILE A 270 33.74 29.22 -10.00
N GLU A 271 34.90 28.75 -10.43
CA GLU A 271 36.02 28.41 -9.54
C GLU A 271 36.92 29.63 -9.29
N ASP A 272 37.25 30.43 -10.33
CA ASP A 272 38.11 31.60 -10.17
C ASP A 272 37.96 32.60 -11.35
N VAL A 273 37.63 33.87 -11.07
CA VAL A 273 37.71 34.98 -12.04
C VAL A 273 38.65 36.03 -11.44
N GLN A 274 39.95 35.76 -11.50
CA GLN A 274 40.92 36.46 -10.67
C GLN A 274 41.35 37.86 -11.16
N LYS A 275 40.52 38.58 -11.93
CA LYS A 275 40.76 39.99 -12.28
C LYS A 275 39.47 40.80 -12.43
N ALA A 276 39.53 42.08 -12.03
CA ALA A 276 38.45 43.08 -12.16
C ALA A 276 38.02 43.39 -13.62
N ASP A 277 38.74 42.84 -14.61
CA ASP A 277 38.56 43.14 -16.04
C ASP A 277 38.25 41.89 -16.90
N ALA A 278 38.21 40.68 -16.30
CA ALA A 278 37.92 39.44 -17.02
C ALA A 278 36.39 39.20 -17.10
N THR A 279 35.90 38.84 -18.28
CA THR A 279 34.47 38.54 -18.49
C THR A 279 34.17 37.12 -18.01
N ALA A 280 33.23 37.01 -17.06
CA ALA A 280 32.73 35.72 -16.59
C ALA A 280 32.31 34.81 -17.76
N PRO A 281 32.46 33.48 -17.61
CA PRO A 281 31.94 32.53 -18.59
C PRO A 281 30.44 32.76 -18.78
N THR A 282 29.96 32.57 -20.00
CA THR A 282 28.54 32.78 -20.35
C THR A 282 27.89 31.47 -20.72
N LEU A 283 26.65 31.27 -20.27
CA LEU A 283 25.81 30.13 -20.64
C LEU A 283 24.60 30.68 -21.40
N SER A 284 24.47 30.33 -22.68
CA SER A 284 23.35 30.77 -23.52
C SER A 284 22.94 29.67 -24.49
N ASN A 285 21.65 29.32 -24.51
CA ASN A 285 21.09 28.25 -25.36
C ASN A 285 21.80 26.90 -25.22
N GLY A 286 22.19 26.49 -24.00
CA GLY A 286 22.91 25.23 -23.75
C GLY A 286 24.42 25.30 -23.98
N VAL A 287 24.91 26.31 -24.70
CA VAL A 287 26.34 26.48 -25.00
C VAL A 287 27.03 27.30 -23.89
N LEU A 288 28.03 26.69 -23.28
CA LEU A 288 28.94 27.32 -22.32
C LEU A 288 30.17 27.88 -23.04
N LYS A 289 30.39 29.18 -22.93
CA LYS A 289 31.48 29.89 -23.62
C LYS A 289 32.56 30.36 -22.65
N PHE A 290 33.77 29.93 -22.93
CA PHE A 290 35.00 30.28 -22.22
C PHE A 290 35.83 31.23 -23.07
N VAL A 291 36.40 32.22 -22.40
CA VAL A 291 37.49 33.04 -22.91
C VAL A 291 38.69 32.87 -21.98
N GLU A 292 39.83 33.44 -22.36
CA GLU A 292 41.05 33.47 -21.55
C GLU A 292 40.76 33.70 -20.05
N LYS A 293 41.32 32.82 -19.20
CA LYS A 293 41.22 32.83 -17.73
C LYS A 293 39.86 32.49 -17.15
N ASN A 294 38.97 31.84 -17.91
CA ASN A 294 37.72 31.31 -17.36
C ASN A 294 37.89 29.88 -16.86
N SER A 295 37.34 29.60 -15.68
CA SER A 295 37.16 28.25 -15.15
C SER A 295 35.76 28.03 -14.60
N VAL A 296 35.22 26.84 -14.86
CA VAL A 296 33.93 26.39 -14.36
C VAL A 296 34.10 24.97 -13.81
N ARG A 297 33.45 24.69 -12.69
CA ARG A 297 33.36 23.34 -12.10
C ARG A 297 31.93 22.79 -12.21
N PHE A 298 31.82 21.54 -12.59
CA PHE A 298 30.60 20.73 -12.53
C PHE A 298 30.64 19.86 -11.27
N ASN A 299 29.76 20.13 -10.32
CA ASN A 299 29.55 19.28 -9.15
C ASN A 299 28.57 18.17 -9.50
N TRP A 300 29.09 17.00 -9.84
CA TRP A 300 28.27 15.89 -10.31
C TRP A 300 27.52 15.19 -9.17
N THR A 301 27.95 15.34 -7.91
CA THR A 301 27.22 14.80 -6.73
C THR A 301 25.87 15.48 -6.48
N ASN A 302 25.65 16.65 -7.10
CA ASN A 302 24.39 17.41 -6.99
C ASN A 302 23.36 17.04 -8.07
N VAL A 303 23.66 16.06 -8.93
CA VAL A 303 22.71 15.53 -9.92
C VAL A 303 21.88 14.44 -9.24
N GLY A 304 20.56 14.68 -9.11
CA GLY A 304 19.65 13.92 -8.25
C GLY A 304 19.81 12.39 -8.31
N GLY A 305 20.37 11.81 -7.24
CA GLY A 305 20.63 10.38 -7.07
C GLY A 305 22.11 9.97 -7.03
N ALA A 306 23.06 10.86 -7.33
CA ALA A 306 24.50 10.57 -7.36
C ALA A 306 25.26 10.93 -6.06
N GLY A 307 24.56 11.06 -4.93
CA GLY A 307 25.12 11.54 -3.66
C GLY A 307 26.11 10.57 -2.99
N ASP A 308 26.01 9.27 -3.31
CA ASP A 308 26.89 8.23 -2.79
C ASP A 308 27.79 7.72 -3.92
N PHE A 309 29.09 8.06 -3.85
CA PHE A 309 30.08 7.50 -4.76
C PHE A 309 30.24 6.00 -4.47
N ASP A 310 29.73 5.18 -5.39
CA ASP A 310 30.05 3.76 -5.44
C ASP A 310 31.31 3.55 -6.29
N GLN A 311 32.32 2.93 -5.70
CA GLN A 311 33.58 2.58 -6.35
C GLN A 311 33.39 1.56 -7.50
N ALA A 312 32.29 0.80 -7.48
CA ALA A 312 31.96 -0.20 -8.50
C ALA A 312 31.23 0.38 -9.73
N SER A 313 30.64 1.58 -9.61
CA SER A 313 29.88 2.24 -10.68
C SER A 313 30.80 2.94 -11.68
N THR A 314 30.35 3.03 -12.94
CA THR A 314 31.08 3.72 -14.01
C THR A 314 30.42 5.06 -14.34
N TYR A 315 31.10 6.16 -14.01
CA TYR A 315 30.64 7.52 -14.27
C TYR A 315 31.09 7.98 -15.66
N VAL A 316 30.15 8.30 -16.53
CA VAL A 316 30.39 8.66 -17.94
C VAL A 316 29.98 10.11 -18.17
N PHE A 317 30.94 10.94 -18.60
CA PHE A 317 30.73 12.33 -18.98
C PHE A 317 30.92 12.46 -20.48
N LYS A 318 29.95 13.05 -21.18
CA LYS A 318 30.06 13.38 -22.60
C LYS A 318 29.81 14.85 -22.81
N PHE A 319 30.53 15.47 -23.72
CA PHE A 319 30.25 16.83 -24.16
C PHE A 319 30.93 17.11 -25.48
N ASP A 320 30.39 18.10 -26.17
CA ASP A 320 30.98 18.63 -27.38
C ASP A 320 31.86 19.82 -27.04
N ALA A 321 33.11 19.78 -27.50
CA ALA A 321 34.07 20.85 -27.32
C ALA A 321 34.46 21.46 -28.67
N LYS A 322 34.48 22.79 -28.73
CA LYS A 322 34.90 23.53 -29.92
C LYS A 322 35.88 24.62 -29.54
N VAL A 323 37.13 24.45 -29.93
CA VAL A 323 38.14 25.50 -29.81
C VAL A 323 37.88 26.53 -30.92
N THR A 324 37.44 27.73 -30.54
CA THR A 324 37.08 28.80 -31.49
C THR A 324 38.24 29.77 -31.72
N ASP A 325 39.12 29.90 -30.73
CA ASP A 325 40.39 30.60 -30.82
C ASP A 325 41.47 29.81 -30.06
N LYS A 326 42.60 29.53 -30.71
CA LYS A 326 43.73 28.81 -30.11
C LYS A 326 44.52 29.69 -29.14
N GLY A 327 44.35 31.01 -29.18
CA GLY A 327 45.20 31.93 -28.41
C GLY A 327 46.60 32.10 -29.01
N ASP A 328 47.43 32.92 -28.36
CA ASP A 328 48.75 33.31 -28.88
C ASP A 328 49.94 32.70 -28.11
N GLY A 329 49.67 31.92 -27.05
CA GLY A 329 50.68 31.29 -26.21
C GLY A 329 51.24 32.20 -25.13
N SER A 330 50.59 33.34 -24.83
CA SER A 330 51.04 34.25 -23.79
C SER A 330 50.76 33.70 -22.39
N ALA A 331 51.84 33.39 -21.65
CA ALA A 331 51.78 32.69 -20.37
C ALA A 331 51.13 33.49 -19.23
N TRP A 332 50.27 32.82 -18.46
CA TRP A 332 49.83 33.27 -17.14
C TRP A 332 50.92 33.00 -16.09
N GLY A 333 51.36 34.03 -15.37
CA GLY A 333 52.19 33.89 -14.16
C GLY A 333 53.58 33.24 -14.33
N GLY A 334 54.06 33.04 -15.56
CA GLY A 334 55.34 32.38 -15.84
C GLY A 334 55.29 30.85 -15.94
N SER A 335 54.10 30.24 -16.09
CA SER A 335 53.99 28.81 -16.41
C SER A 335 54.31 28.54 -17.89
N SER A 336 54.92 27.40 -18.21
CA SER A 336 55.28 27.02 -19.59
C SER A 336 54.13 26.37 -20.37
N ASN A 337 52.95 26.21 -19.76
CA ASN A 337 51.86 25.39 -20.29
C ASN A 337 50.57 26.23 -20.37
N THR A 338 50.36 26.92 -21.49
CA THR A 338 49.11 27.63 -21.82
C THR A 338 48.21 26.71 -22.64
N ARG A 339 46.91 26.70 -22.33
CA ARG A 339 45.95 25.74 -22.93
C ARG A 339 44.65 26.44 -23.36
N ALA A 340 44.20 26.09 -24.56
CA ALA A 340 42.87 26.47 -25.04
C ALA A 340 41.79 25.71 -24.27
N LEU A 341 41.97 24.40 -24.08
CA LEU A 341 41.07 23.58 -23.28
C LEU A 341 41.85 22.73 -22.29
N TYR A 342 41.39 22.77 -21.04
CA TYR A 342 41.82 21.93 -19.94
C TYR A 342 40.60 21.25 -19.31
N VAL A 343 40.68 19.91 -19.16
CA VAL A 343 39.63 19.11 -18.51
C VAL A 343 40.28 18.17 -17.49
N GLY A 344 39.78 18.16 -16.25
CA GLY A 344 40.27 17.28 -15.20
C GLY A 344 39.45 17.31 -13.92
N PHE A 345 39.59 16.27 -13.10
CA PHE A 345 38.95 16.21 -11.78
C PHE A 345 39.76 17.02 -10.75
N GLY A 346 39.09 17.78 -9.90
CA GLY A 346 39.71 18.48 -8.76
C GLY A 346 40.82 19.48 -9.06
N GLY A 347 40.98 19.93 -10.31
CA GLY A 347 41.93 20.97 -10.71
C GLY A 347 43.41 20.55 -10.82
N TRP A 348 43.83 19.44 -10.20
CA TRP A 348 45.24 19.00 -10.16
C TRP A 348 45.57 17.81 -11.07
N TYR A 349 44.55 17.15 -11.64
CA TYR A 349 44.72 15.94 -12.44
C TYR A 349 44.34 16.18 -13.89
N ASN A 350 45.31 16.64 -14.70
CA ASN A 350 45.07 16.94 -16.11
C ASN A 350 44.65 15.67 -16.88
N LEU A 351 43.42 15.59 -17.37
CA LEU A 351 42.97 14.45 -18.17
C LEU A 351 43.01 14.75 -19.67
N ILE A 352 42.57 15.93 -20.08
CA ILE A 352 42.63 16.40 -21.47
C ILE A 352 43.31 17.76 -21.52
N GLU A 353 44.28 17.92 -22.40
CA GLU A 353 44.99 19.20 -22.62
C GLU A 353 45.11 19.49 -24.13
N ILE A 354 44.64 20.68 -24.53
CA ILE A 354 44.89 21.27 -25.86
C ILE A 354 45.79 22.51 -25.65
N PRO A 355 47.12 22.39 -25.79
CA PRO A 355 48.06 23.49 -25.62
C PRO A 355 47.94 24.54 -26.72
N THR A 356 48.15 25.80 -26.40
CA THR A 356 48.10 26.91 -27.38
C THR A 356 49.40 27.05 -28.17
N SER A 357 50.52 26.65 -27.57
CA SER A 357 51.87 26.78 -28.14
C SER A 357 52.36 25.55 -28.93
N SER A 358 51.56 24.50 -29.05
CA SER A 358 51.94 23.28 -29.76
C SER A 358 50.75 22.62 -30.47
N ASP A 359 51.03 21.91 -31.55
CA ASP A 359 50.05 21.10 -32.29
C ASP A 359 49.84 19.72 -31.66
N THR A 360 49.96 19.59 -30.33
CA THR A 360 49.86 18.29 -29.65
C THR A 360 48.72 18.26 -28.64
N VAL A 361 47.76 17.36 -28.81
CA VAL A 361 46.68 17.12 -27.84
C VAL A 361 47.05 15.95 -26.95
N LYS A 362 46.85 16.11 -25.65
CA LYS A 362 47.14 15.09 -24.64
C LYS A 362 45.86 14.57 -24.03
N ILE A 363 45.76 13.25 -23.90
CA ILE A 363 44.73 12.58 -23.12
C ILE A 363 45.37 11.55 -22.21
N GLY A 364 45.18 11.69 -20.89
CA GLY A 364 45.74 10.81 -19.88
C GLY A 364 47.26 10.73 -19.98
N SER A 365 47.76 9.55 -20.36
CA SER A 365 49.19 9.27 -20.60
C SER A 365 49.62 9.36 -22.07
N ASN A 366 48.67 9.58 -22.99
CA ASN A 366 48.89 9.58 -24.43
C ASN A 366 48.96 10.99 -25.02
N THR A 367 49.64 11.13 -26.15
CA THR A 367 49.77 12.39 -26.90
C THR A 367 49.62 12.12 -28.40
N ALA A 368 48.86 12.96 -29.10
CA ALA A 368 48.71 12.93 -30.55
C ALA A 368 48.96 14.31 -31.15
N THR A 369 49.40 14.37 -32.41
CA THR A 369 49.65 15.63 -33.11
C THR A 369 48.44 16.02 -33.95
N PHE A 370 47.81 17.16 -33.65
CA PHE A 370 46.68 17.73 -34.38
C PHE A 370 47.09 19.05 -35.04
N THR A 371 46.95 19.17 -36.35
CA THR A 371 47.07 20.47 -37.03
C THR A 371 45.83 21.32 -36.75
N ASP A 372 45.91 22.65 -36.86
CA ASP A 372 44.74 23.54 -36.67
C ASP A 372 43.51 23.13 -37.50
N ALA A 373 43.71 22.63 -38.73
CA ALA A 373 42.63 22.13 -39.58
C ALA A 373 41.84 20.94 -38.99
N THR A 374 42.41 20.24 -38.00
CA THR A 374 41.85 19.05 -37.35
C THR A 374 40.87 19.42 -36.24
N TYR A 375 41.09 20.53 -35.53
CA TYR A 375 40.37 20.82 -34.28
C TYR A 375 39.88 22.27 -34.12
N LEU A 376 40.48 23.24 -34.82
CA LEU A 376 40.06 24.64 -34.73
C LEU A 376 38.72 24.82 -35.46
N ASN A 377 37.73 25.38 -34.77
CA ASN A 377 36.35 25.52 -35.24
C ASN A 377 35.67 24.22 -35.67
N LYS A 378 36.19 23.07 -35.23
CA LYS A 378 35.57 21.75 -35.39
C LYS A 378 34.94 21.32 -34.07
N THR A 379 33.83 20.60 -34.15
CA THR A 379 33.24 19.97 -32.97
C THR A 379 34.06 18.72 -32.66
N LEU A 380 34.49 18.62 -31.41
CA LEU A 380 35.20 17.46 -30.87
C LEU A 380 34.26 16.80 -29.86
N HIS A 381 33.85 15.57 -30.14
CA HIS A 381 33.02 14.81 -29.22
C HIS A 381 33.90 14.17 -28.16
N VAL A 382 33.75 14.59 -26.91
CA VAL A 382 34.54 14.11 -25.77
C VAL A 382 33.72 13.12 -24.96
N GLU A 383 34.30 11.97 -24.63
CA GLU A 383 33.73 11.02 -23.68
C GLU A 383 34.79 10.68 -22.62
N ILE A 384 34.43 10.80 -21.35
CA ILE A 384 35.24 10.48 -20.17
C ILE A 384 34.51 9.39 -19.40
N ARG A 385 35.22 8.35 -18.97
CA ARG A 385 34.70 7.28 -18.11
C ARG A 385 35.56 7.15 -16.85
N TRP A 386 34.93 7.04 -15.70
CA TRP A 386 35.60 6.85 -14.42
C TRP A 386 34.97 5.69 -13.65
N THR A 387 35.80 4.73 -13.24
CA THR A 387 35.39 3.57 -12.42
C THR A 387 36.48 3.31 -11.38
N GLY A 388 36.15 3.45 -10.09
CA GLY A 388 37.11 3.26 -9.00
C GLY A 388 38.41 4.07 -9.16
N ASN A 389 39.54 3.38 -9.39
CA ASN A 389 40.86 4.00 -9.54
C ASN A 389 41.19 4.46 -10.97
N ASP A 390 40.34 4.13 -11.95
CA ASP A 390 40.63 4.26 -13.37
C ASP A 390 39.78 5.35 -14.01
N ILE A 391 40.43 6.28 -14.71
CA ILE A 391 39.79 7.32 -15.51
C ILE A 391 40.32 7.22 -16.93
N SER A 392 39.42 7.10 -17.90
CA SER A 392 39.74 7.09 -19.33
C SER A 392 38.99 8.19 -20.07
N ALA A 393 39.56 8.65 -21.18
CA ALA A 393 38.90 9.61 -22.05
C ALA A 393 39.24 9.36 -23.52
N LYS A 394 38.37 9.81 -24.41
CA LYS A 394 38.57 9.80 -25.86
C LYS A 394 37.97 11.04 -26.51
N ILE A 395 38.55 11.43 -27.64
CA ILE A 395 38.03 12.45 -28.55
C ILE A 395 37.69 11.79 -29.88
N ILE A 396 36.48 12.08 -30.39
CA ILE A 396 35.94 11.57 -31.65
C ILE A 396 35.61 12.76 -32.57
N ASP A 397 35.81 12.60 -33.88
CA ASP A 397 35.39 13.59 -34.89
C ASP A 397 33.91 13.47 -35.30
N ASP A 398 33.38 14.45 -36.05
CA ASP A 398 31.99 14.45 -36.55
C ASP A 398 31.64 13.21 -37.42
N SER A 399 32.63 12.45 -37.89
CA SER A 399 32.44 11.23 -38.69
C SER A 399 32.47 9.95 -37.85
N GLY A 400 32.59 10.08 -36.52
CA GLY A 400 32.65 8.95 -35.59
C GLY A 400 34.03 8.31 -35.47
N ASN A 401 35.09 8.87 -36.07
CA ASN A 401 36.44 8.34 -35.94
C ASN A 401 37.09 8.81 -34.63
N GLN A 402 37.63 7.87 -33.86
CA GLN A 402 38.41 8.18 -32.67
C GLN A 402 39.75 8.83 -33.07
N LEU A 403 39.94 10.10 -32.66
CA LEU A 403 41.16 10.87 -32.95
C LEU A 403 42.28 10.57 -31.95
N ILE A 404 41.93 10.40 -30.67
CA ILE A 404 42.86 10.04 -29.58
C ILE A 404 42.06 9.48 -28.41
N SER A 405 42.66 8.55 -27.66
CA SER A 405 42.18 8.10 -26.35
C SER A 405 43.34 7.94 -25.38
N GLY A 406 43.05 7.94 -24.10
CA GLY A 406 44.04 7.67 -23.06
C GLY A 406 43.42 7.56 -21.68
N ASP A 407 44.22 7.07 -20.76
CA ASP A 407 43.80 6.65 -19.44
C ASP A 407 44.80 7.11 -18.36
N ARG A 408 44.30 7.15 -17.12
CA ARG A 408 45.06 7.37 -15.89
C ARG A 408 44.51 6.48 -14.80
N ASN A 409 45.42 5.88 -14.05
CA ASN A 409 45.14 5.13 -12.84
C ASN A 409 45.78 5.85 -11.65
N SER A 410 45.02 6.06 -10.58
CA SER A 410 45.54 6.58 -9.31
C SER A 410 44.66 6.13 -8.15
N THR A 411 45.29 5.75 -7.03
CA THR A 411 44.56 5.46 -5.79
C THR A 411 43.85 6.68 -5.21
N SER A 412 44.29 7.89 -5.57
CA SER A 412 43.60 9.13 -5.19
C SER A 412 42.28 9.32 -5.94
N PHE A 413 42.01 8.54 -7.00
CA PHE A 413 40.76 8.61 -7.74
C PHE A 413 39.64 7.80 -7.08
N SER A 414 39.93 6.86 -6.17
CA SER A 414 38.86 6.16 -5.43
C SER A 414 38.48 6.80 -4.10
N ASP A 415 39.16 7.88 -3.69
CA ASP A 415 39.03 8.46 -2.34
C ASP A 415 38.20 9.75 -2.36
N MET A 416 36.88 9.57 -2.21
CA MET A 416 35.89 10.65 -2.02
C MET A 416 35.52 10.82 -0.54
N THR A 417 36.51 11.12 0.29
CA THR A 417 36.30 11.48 1.69
C THR A 417 36.11 12.99 1.85
N ALA A 418 35.60 13.42 3.02
CA ALA A 418 35.51 14.84 3.38
C ALA A 418 36.86 15.58 3.30
N GLU A 419 37.98 14.85 3.38
CA GLU A 419 39.34 15.38 3.24
C GLU A 419 39.78 15.60 1.78
N ASN A 420 39.12 14.98 0.79
CA ASN A 420 39.46 15.07 -0.64
C ASN A 420 38.24 15.43 -1.53
N ALA A 421 37.45 16.41 -1.09
CA ALA A 421 36.29 16.92 -1.81
C ALA A 421 36.58 17.46 -3.22
N ALA A 422 37.85 17.60 -3.62
CA ALA A 422 38.22 18.05 -4.95
C ALA A 422 37.76 17.06 -6.06
N MET A 423 37.65 15.76 -5.76
CA MET A 423 37.23 14.74 -6.74
C MET A 423 35.72 14.74 -7.05
N THR A 424 34.92 15.51 -6.30
CA THR A 424 33.46 15.64 -6.56
C THR A 424 33.15 16.61 -7.71
N TYR A 425 34.19 17.16 -8.35
CA TYR A 425 34.04 18.14 -9.42
C TYR A 425 34.79 17.72 -10.69
N LEU A 426 34.13 17.90 -11.84
CA LEU A 426 34.78 17.98 -13.14
C LEU A 426 35.08 19.46 -13.46
N VAL A 427 36.35 19.80 -13.68
CA VAL A 427 36.79 21.17 -13.96
C VAL A 427 37.04 21.35 -15.46
N LEU A 428 36.41 22.39 -16.02
CA LEU A 428 36.61 22.88 -17.39
C LEU A 428 37.28 24.26 -17.31
N ARG A 429 38.44 24.41 -17.95
CA ARG A 429 39.22 25.65 -17.90
C ARG A 429 39.78 26.04 -19.26
N CYS A 430 39.76 27.34 -19.55
CA CYS A 430 40.40 27.97 -20.70
C CYS A 430 41.47 28.92 -20.16
N GLU A 431 42.74 28.60 -20.39
CA GLU A 431 43.86 29.40 -19.87
C GLU A 431 44.26 30.51 -20.85
N ASP A 432 44.11 30.28 -22.17
CA ASP A 432 44.47 31.18 -23.27
C ASP A 432 43.60 30.86 -24.51
N GLY A 433 43.17 31.86 -25.28
CA GLY A 433 42.23 31.67 -26.41
C GLY A 433 40.74 31.64 -26.02
N ALA A 434 39.93 30.86 -26.75
CA ALA A 434 38.48 30.74 -26.54
C ALA A 434 37.93 29.34 -26.90
N VAL A 435 37.00 28.85 -26.08
CA VAL A 435 36.38 27.51 -26.22
C VAL A 435 34.89 27.58 -25.96
N GLU A 436 34.12 26.83 -26.76
CA GLU A 436 32.70 26.57 -26.52
C GLU A 436 32.51 25.10 -26.11
N ILE A 437 31.65 24.86 -25.13
CA ILE A 437 31.22 23.53 -24.67
C ILE A 437 29.70 23.44 -24.83
N ASP A 438 29.20 22.36 -25.41
CA ASP A 438 27.77 22.11 -25.65
C ASP A 438 27.45 20.61 -25.43
N ASN A 439 26.17 20.22 -25.49
CA ASN A 439 25.70 18.83 -25.41
C ASN A 439 26.30 18.05 -24.22
N PHE A 440 26.40 18.70 -23.06
CA PHE A 440 26.95 18.06 -21.87
C PHE A 440 25.95 17.02 -21.31
N GLU A 441 26.37 15.77 -21.28
CA GLU A 441 25.64 14.63 -20.75
C GLU A 441 26.45 13.98 -19.61
N PHE A 442 25.75 13.51 -18.58
CA PHE A 442 26.33 12.74 -17.49
C PHE A 442 25.46 11.51 -17.24
N ASP A 443 26.09 10.34 -17.20
CA ASP A 443 25.47 9.02 -17.11
C ASP A 443 26.24 8.18 -16.08
N VAL A 444 25.54 7.37 -15.28
CA VAL A 444 26.14 6.47 -14.29
C VAL A 444 25.78 5.05 -14.69
N GLN A 445 26.75 4.35 -15.27
CA GLN A 445 26.58 2.99 -15.77
C GLN A 445 26.87 1.99 -14.63
N GLY A 446 25.79 1.44 -14.08
CA GLY A 446 25.73 0.50 -12.96
C GLY A 446 24.51 0.81 -12.08
N ASN A 447 23.61 -0.18 -11.90
CA ASN A 447 22.36 -0.05 -11.13
C ASN A 447 21.57 1.23 -11.38
N ASP A 448 21.24 1.50 -12.65
CA ASP A 448 20.52 2.73 -12.98
C ASP A 448 19.04 2.61 -12.53
N PRO A 449 18.52 3.52 -11.68
CA PRO A 449 17.12 3.53 -11.34
C PRO A 449 16.25 3.79 -12.57
N ILE A 450 15.24 2.96 -12.83
CA ILE A 450 14.15 3.36 -13.72
C ILE A 450 13.39 4.50 -13.03
N LYS A 451 13.67 5.71 -13.51
CA LYS A 451 12.95 6.93 -13.13
C LYS A 451 11.85 7.17 -14.16
N THR A 452 10.60 7.04 -13.75
CA THR A 452 9.49 7.62 -14.52
C THR A 452 9.39 9.10 -14.15
N SER A 453 9.13 9.98 -15.12
CA SER A 453 8.98 11.43 -14.88
C SER A 453 7.98 11.70 -13.74
N PRO A 454 8.13 12.81 -12.98
CA PRO A 454 7.18 13.18 -11.92
C PRO A 454 5.78 13.22 -12.50
N LEU A 455 4.88 12.38 -11.97
CA LEU A 455 3.51 12.32 -12.44
C LEU A 455 2.69 13.30 -11.59
N ASN A 456 2.11 14.30 -12.26
CA ASN A 456 1.25 15.27 -11.57
C ASN A 456 -0.12 14.63 -11.34
N ILE A 457 -0.30 14.02 -10.17
CA ILE A 457 -1.61 13.54 -9.71
C ILE A 457 -2.43 14.80 -9.39
N SER A 458 -3.40 15.14 -10.25
CA SER A 458 -4.28 16.26 -9.97
C SER A 458 -5.13 15.96 -8.74
N GLY A 459 -5.64 17.00 -8.08
CA GLY A 459 -6.45 16.85 -6.86
C GLY A 459 -7.75 16.04 -7.04
N ASN A 460 -8.06 15.53 -8.23
CA ASN A 460 -9.22 14.69 -8.53
C ASN A 460 -8.82 13.38 -9.24
N GLN A 461 -7.59 12.89 -9.03
CA GLN A 461 -7.09 11.68 -9.64
C GLN A 461 -6.40 10.80 -8.60
N GLN A 462 -6.60 9.48 -8.68
CA GLN A 462 -5.75 8.50 -8.01
C GLN A 462 -4.76 7.92 -9.03
N ALA A 463 -3.57 7.56 -8.56
CA ALA A 463 -2.56 6.91 -9.39
C ALA A 463 -2.40 5.44 -8.98
N ILE A 464 -2.43 4.57 -9.97
CA ILE A 464 -2.11 3.14 -9.84
C ILE A 464 -0.73 2.92 -10.47
N TYR A 465 0.23 2.54 -9.64
CA TYR A 465 1.58 2.19 -10.03
C TYR A 465 1.71 0.68 -10.16
N GLU A 466 2.24 0.19 -11.27
CA GLU A 466 2.47 -1.23 -11.53
C GLU A 466 3.90 -1.44 -12.02
N CYS A 467 4.61 -2.47 -11.58
CA CYS A 467 5.90 -2.87 -12.17
C CYS A 467 6.20 -4.36 -11.96
N GLU A 468 7.16 -4.87 -12.72
CA GLU A 468 7.73 -6.22 -12.58
C GLU A 468 9.17 -6.14 -12.06
N ILE A 469 9.55 -7.07 -11.19
CA ILE A 469 10.86 -7.11 -10.53
C ILE A 469 11.46 -8.52 -10.73
N ASP A 470 12.49 -8.63 -11.55
CA ASP A 470 13.24 -9.87 -11.74
C ASP A 470 14.31 -9.99 -10.65
N PHE A 471 14.04 -10.83 -9.64
CA PHE A 471 14.94 -11.07 -8.52
C PHE A 471 15.73 -12.36 -8.72
N ASN A 472 17.06 -12.27 -8.73
CA ASN A 472 17.97 -13.38 -9.02
C ASN A 472 18.42 -14.18 -7.78
N GLY A 473 17.95 -13.79 -6.58
CA GLY A 473 18.31 -14.42 -5.30
C GLY A 473 19.48 -13.78 -4.57
N GLU A 474 20.16 -12.80 -5.16
CA GLU A 474 21.30 -12.09 -4.58
C GLU A 474 21.08 -10.57 -4.62
N GLY A 475 21.68 -9.84 -3.69
CA GLY A 475 21.54 -8.38 -3.62
C GLY A 475 20.16 -7.90 -3.14
N ASN A 476 19.88 -6.62 -3.39
CA ASN A 476 18.67 -5.92 -2.97
C ASN A 476 17.97 -5.26 -4.17
N VAL A 477 16.64 -5.16 -4.14
CA VAL A 477 15.82 -4.35 -5.02
C VAL A 477 14.94 -3.45 -4.16
N ASN A 478 14.85 -2.16 -4.50
CA ASN A 478 14.00 -1.22 -3.78
C ASN A 478 13.21 -0.36 -4.77
N VAL A 479 11.88 -0.42 -4.67
CA VAL A 479 10.95 0.41 -5.43
C VAL A 479 10.44 1.51 -4.50
N LYS A 480 10.58 2.78 -4.90
CA LYS A 480 10.28 3.94 -4.06
C LYS A 480 9.29 4.93 -4.71
N LEU A 481 8.40 5.42 -3.85
CA LEU A 481 7.43 6.51 -3.90
C LEU A 481 7.99 7.83 -3.33
N GLY A 482 8.70 8.65 -4.09
CA GLY A 482 9.48 9.72 -3.48
C GLY A 482 10.42 9.13 -2.43
N GLY A 483 10.65 9.81 -1.31
CA GLY A 483 11.56 9.32 -0.25
C GLY A 483 11.18 7.95 0.37
N ASN A 484 9.96 7.45 0.15
CA ASN A 484 9.41 6.28 0.81
C ASN A 484 9.57 5.00 -0.02
N SER A 485 9.92 3.88 0.61
CA SER A 485 10.03 2.57 -0.07
C SER A 485 8.65 1.92 -0.21
N LEU A 486 8.14 1.77 -1.44
CA LEU A 486 6.93 1.02 -1.78
C LEU A 486 7.13 -0.48 -1.60
N ALA A 487 8.26 -1.00 -2.06
CA ALA A 487 8.64 -2.40 -1.89
C ALA A 487 10.17 -2.53 -1.78
N TYR A 488 10.62 -3.51 -1.00
CA TYR A 488 12.02 -3.89 -0.88
C TYR A 488 12.13 -5.41 -0.89
N ILE A 489 13.07 -5.94 -1.68
CA ILE A 489 13.32 -7.38 -1.82
C ILE A 489 14.82 -7.61 -1.66
N SER A 490 15.22 -8.56 -0.82
CA SER A 490 16.58 -9.09 -0.73
C SER A 490 16.54 -10.60 -0.50
N ALA A 491 17.73 -11.23 -0.45
CA ALA A 491 17.85 -12.67 -0.18
C ALA A 491 17.22 -13.08 1.17
N ASP A 492 17.27 -12.19 2.16
CA ASP A 492 16.89 -12.48 3.55
C ASP A 492 15.60 -11.78 4.00
N GLU A 493 15.14 -10.78 3.25
CA GLU A 493 14.09 -9.88 3.68
C GLU A 493 13.25 -9.35 2.53
N MET A 494 11.94 -9.27 2.76
CA MET A 494 11.01 -8.58 1.89
C MET A 494 10.14 -7.62 2.71
N LYS A 495 9.91 -6.41 2.18
CA LYS A 495 9.08 -5.35 2.78
C LYS A 495 8.17 -4.71 1.73
N VAL A 496 7.00 -4.24 2.16
CA VAL A 496 6.09 -3.36 1.41
C VAL A 496 5.74 -2.17 2.30
N ALA A 497 5.55 -0.97 1.73
CA ALA A 497 5.33 0.30 2.46
C ALA A 497 4.23 0.25 3.53
N GLY A 498 4.46 0.82 4.73
CA GLY A 498 3.42 1.08 5.73
C GLY A 498 3.92 1.61 7.08
N LYS A 499 3.03 2.18 7.91
CA LYS A 499 3.36 2.78 9.21
C LYS A 499 3.77 1.70 10.22
N GLY A 500 5.05 1.70 10.61
CA GLY A 500 5.65 0.69 11.48
C GLY A 500 6.28 -0.44 10.68
N ILE A 501 7.45 -0.16 10.09
CA ILE A 501 8.35 -1.18 9.49
C ILE A 501 8.87 -2.06 10.64
N GLY A 502 8.03 -3.01 11.07
CA GLY A 502 8.28 -3.86 12.24
C GLY A 502 7.92 -5.33 12.05
N LYS A 503 7.48 -5.74 10.85
CA LYS A 503 7.35 -7.15 10.50
C LYS A 503 7.92 -7.37 9.10
N SER A 504 9.24 -7.48 9.05
CA SER A 504 9.90 -8.18 7.96
C SER A 504 9.49 -9.65 8.01
N VAL A 505 9.17 -10.22 6.85
CA VAL A 505 9.06 -11.68 6.75
C VAL A 505 10.47 -12.17 6.45
N SER A 506 11.15 -12.76 7.43
CA SER A 506 12.44 -13.43 7.20
C SER A 506 12.17 -14.87 6.75
N ARG A 507 12.27 -15.12 5.44
CA ARG A 507 12.31 -16.45 4.83
C ARG A 507 13.17 -16.40 3.57
N THR A 508 13.67 -17.54 3.11
CA THR A 508 14.36 -17.60 1.80
C THR A 508 13.34 -17.38 0.70
N PHE A 509 13.51 -16.31 -0.08
CA PHE A 509 12.61 -15.95 -1.18
C PHE A 509 13.13 -16.54 -2.50
N GLY A 510 12.22 -17.01 -3.34
CA GLY A 510 12.55 -17.68 -4.59
C GLY A 510 13.08 -16.73 -5.66
N VAL A 511 13.93 -17.25 -6.54
CA VAL A 511 14.35 -16.57 -7.77
C VAL A 511 13.16 -16.48 -8.73
N GLY A 512 12.94 -15.30 -9.33
CA GLY A 512 11.91 -15.13 -10.37
C GLY A 512 11.35 -13.71 -10.46
N THR A 513 10.30 -13.55 -11.27
CA THR A 513 9.64 -12.26 -11.50
C THR A 513 8.54 -12.00 -10.48
N TYR A 514 8.70 -10.93 -9.70
CA TYR A 514 7.69 -10.40 -8.80
C TYR A 514 6.90 -9.27 -9.47
N LYS A 515 5.66 -9.01 -9.05
CA LYS A 515 4.82 -7.92 -9.55
C LYS A 515 4.36 -7.03 -8.40
N LEU A 516 4.66 -5.73 -8.49
CA LEU A 516 4.20 -4.73 -7.53
C LEU A 516 3.04 -3.94 -8.13
N LYS A 517 1.96 -3.77 -7.36
CA LYS A 517 0.89 -2.81 -7.63
C LYS A 517 0.72 -1.91 -6.41
N ALA A 518 0.66 -0.59 -6.57
CA ALA A 518 0.44 0.37 -5.50
C ALA A 518 -0.57 1.46 -5.91
N VAL A 519 -1.47 1.83 -5.02
CA VAL A 519 -2.51 2.84 -5.25
C VAL A 519 -2.24 4.05 -4.37
N VAL A 520 -2.27 5.23 -4.99
CA VAL A 520 -1.99 6.52 -4.34
C VAL A 520 -3.14 7.47 -4.58
N ASN A 521 -3.65 8.06 -3.51
CA ASN A 521 -4.82 8.94 -3.58
C ASN A 521 -4.44 10.36 -4.04
N PRO A 522 -5.44 11.23 -4.33
CA PRO A 522 -5.17 12.64 -4.68
C PRO A 522 -4.43 13.43 -3.59
N ALA A 523 -4.54 13.00 -2.33
CA ALA A 523 -3.83 13.56 -1.19
C ALA A 523 -2.38 13.02 -1.04
N GLN A 524 -1.86 12.31 -2.05
CA GLN A 524 -0.50 11.76 -2.09
C GLN A 524 -0.16 10.85 -0.90
N THR A 525 -1.18 10.16 -0.40
CA THR A 525 -1.04 9.10 0.59
C THR A 525 -1.15 7.76 -0.13
N MET A 526 -0.21 6.86 0.15
CA MET A 526 -0.29 5.50 -0.37
C MET A 526 -1.42 4.76 0.34
N VAL A 527 -2.46 4.42 -0.43
CA VAL A 527 -3.67 3.76 0.06
C VAL A 527 -3.40 2.29 0.23
N SER A 528 -2.71 1.66 -0.71
CA SER A 528 -2.38 0.23 -0.67
C SER A 528 -1.15 -0.08 -1.54
N ALA A 529 -0.41 -1.13 -1.19
CA ALA A 529 0.58 -1.74 -2.05
C ALA A 529 0.61 -3.26 -1.85
N TRP A 530 0.78 -4.00 -2.96
CA TRP A 530 0.80 -5.46 -2.99
C TRP A 530 1.97 -5.94 -3.84
N LEU A 531 2.71 -6.91 -3.32
CA LEU A 531 3.79 -7.59 -4.03
C LEU A 531 3.39 -9.05 -4.28
N THR A 532 3.38 -9.46 -5.53
CA THR A 532 3.02 -10.80 -6.01
C THR A 532 4.28 -11.54 -6.44
N GLY A 533 4.43 -12.79 -6.06
CA GLY A 533 5.59 -13.62 -6.36
C GLY A 533 5.48 -14.32 -7.72
N PRO A 534 6.54 -15.03 -8.13
CA PRO A 534 6.63 -15.68 -9.45
C PRO A 534 5.54 -16.73 -9.70
N ASN A 535 4.96 -17.33 -8.65
CA ASN A 535 3.88 -18.33 -8.77
C ASN A 535 2.49 -17.70 -8.52
N GLY A 536 2.39 -16.37 -8.58
CA GLY A 536 1.14 -15.62 -8.40
C GLY A 536 0.72 -15.42 -6.95
N GLU A 537 1.45 -15.93 -5.97
CA GLU A 537 1.16 -15.74 -4.54
C GLU A 537 1.35 -14.28 -4.11
N VAL A 538 0.40 -13.71 -3.35
CA VAL A 538 0.62 -12.37 -2.76
C VAL A 538 1.54 -12.51 -1.57
N VAL A 539 2.77 -12.04 -1.74
CA VAL A 539 3.88 -12.28 -0.82
C VAL A 539 3.83 -11.30 0.34
N GLN A 540 3.36 -10.06 0.13
CA GLN A 540 3.17 -9.06 1.20
C GLN A 540 2.26 -7.90 0.77
N ARG A 541 1.61 -7.28 1.76
CA ARG A 541 0.81 -6.06 1.62
C ARG A 541 1.27 -5.00 2.60
N GLY A 542 1.11 -3.74 2.23
CA GLY A 542 1.42 -2.62 3.11
C GLY A 542 0.53 -1.42 2.85
N PHE A 543 0.26 -0.64 3.90
CA PHE A 543 -0.70 0.47 3.90
C PHE A 543 -0.17 1.63 4.75
N TYR A 544 -0.46 2.87 4.32
CA TYR A 544 -0.12 4.13 4.99
C TYR A 544 1.36 4.50 5.05
N ASN A 545 1.77 5.35 4.10
CA ASN A 545 2.84 6.33 4.27
C ASN A 545 2.43 7.63 3.58
N LEU A 546 2.73 8.77 4.20
CA LEU A 546 2.71 10.06 3.52
C LEU A 546 3.85 10.05 2.49
N LEU A 547 3.51 10.16 1.21
CA LEU A 547 4.51 10.15 0.16
C LEU A 547 4.99 11.59 -0.04
N GLY A 548 6.23 11.89 0.36
CA GLY A 548 6.92 13.09 -0.13
C GLY A 548 7.12 13.01 -1.65
N GLU A 549 7.42 14.14 -2.29
CA GLU A 549 7.61 14.39 -3.75
C GLU A 549 7.23 13.25 -4.74
N ASN A 550 6.29 13.57 -5.66
CA ASN A 550 5.59 12.71 -6.64
C ASN A 550 6.43 11.99 -7.72
N THR A 551 7.64 11.52 -7.43
CA THR A 551 8.49 10.81 -8.39
C THR A 551 8.64 9.36 -7.99
N VAL A 552 8.25 8.43 -8.88
CA VAL A 552 8.58 7.01 -8.71
C VAL A 552 9.99 6.75 -9.21
N TYR A 553 10.77 6.09 -8.37
CA TYR A 553 12.07 5.58 -8.74
C TYR A 553 12.21 4.14 -8.24
N ALA A 554 12.63 3.25 -9.12
CA ALA A 554 12.96 1.88 -8.77
C ALA A 554 14.44 1.65 -9.08
N TYR A 555 15.20 1.10 -8.14
CA TYR A 555 16.58 0.67 -8.38
C TYR A 555 16.78 -0.77 -7.94
N ALA A 556 17.59 -1.48 -8.74
CA ALA A 556 18.00 -2.85 -8.51
C ALA A 556 19.51 -2.89 -8.28
N THR A 557 19.99 -3.85 -7.50
CA THR A 557 21.43 -4.15 -7.40
C THR A 557 21.89 -5.09 -8.52
N THR A 558 23.21 -5.21 -8.71
CA THR A 558 23.83 -5.88 -9.86
C THR A 558 23.30 -7.29 -10.07
N GLY A 559 22.65 -7.53 -11.20
CA GLY A 559 22.10 -8.83 -11.60
C GLY A 559 20.59 -8.99 -11.38
N ASN A 560 19.92 -8.02 -10.74
CA ASN A 560 18.46 -7.91 -10.67
C ASN A 560 17.96 -6.85 -11.65
N ASP A 561 16.69 -6.94 -12.07
CA ASP A 561 16.08 -5.97 -12.98
C ASP A 561 14.69 -5.54 -12.50
N VAL A 562 14.31 -4.30 -12.76
CA VAL A 562 12.92 -3.83 -12.62
C VAL A 562 12.47 -3.45 -14.01
N ARG A 563 11.26 -3.81 -14.43
CA ARG A 563 10.77 -3.52 -15.78
C ARG A 563 9.26 -3.30 -15.79
N ASN A 564 8.73 -2.92 -16.95
CA ASN A 564 7.29 -2.75 -17.17
C ASN A 564 6.61 -1.79 -16.16
N ILE A 565 7.31 -0.72 -15.77
CA ILE A 565 6.75 0.30 -14.88
C ILE A 565 5.64 1.05 -15.62
N LYS A 566 4.42 0.96 -15.09
CA LYS A 566 3.22 1.59 -15.63
C LYS A 566 2.56 2.43 -14.54
N VAL A 567 2.07 3.60 -14.93
CA VAL A 567 1.27 4.46 -14.06
C VAL A 567 -0.05 4.75 -14.76
N THR A 568 -1.15 4.41 -14.10
CA THR A 568 -2.51 4.68 -14.59
C THR A 568 -3.12 5.76 -13.69
N LEU A 569 -3.61 6.84 -14.30
CA LEU A 569 -4.39 7.85 -13.59
C LEU A 569 -5.87 7.52 -13.75
N GLU A 570 -6.56 7.38 -12.64
CA GLU A 570 -7.99 7.20 -12.61
C GLU A 570 -8.63 8.45 -12.02
N ASN A 571 -9.62 9.00 -12.71
CA ASN A 571 -10.37 10.14 -12.19
C ASN A 571 -11.17 9.68 -10.97
N VAL A 572 -11.01 10.41 -9.87
CA VAL A 572 -11.78 10.22 -8.65
C VAL A 572 -12.59 11.50 -8.44
N THR A 573 -13.90 11.36 -8.32
CA THR A 573 -14.73 12.45 -7.82
C THR A 573 -14.44 12.55 -6.32
N LEU A 574 -13.64 13.55 -5.93
CA LEU A 574 -13.54 13.89 -4.51
C LEU A 574 -14.84 14.57 -4.12
N ASN A 575 -15.60 13.90 -3.25
CA ASN A 575 -16.85 14.44 -2.75
C ASN A 575 -16.55 15.30 -1.52
N ASP A 576 -17.06 16.54 -1.53
CA ASP A 576 -17.18 17.35 -0.31
C ASP A 576 -18.28 16.72 0.56
N TYR A 577 -17.95 15.67 1.31
CA TYR A 577 -18.88 15.04 2.23
C TYR A 577 -18.92 15.80 3.55
N THR A 578 -20.07 15.79 4.22
CA THR A 578 -20.23 16.42 5.54
C THR A 578 -20.54 15.38 6.59
N ILE A 579 -19.65 15.23 7.58
CA ILE A 579 -19.95 14.43 8.76
C ILE A 579 -20.94 15.22 9.65
N GLN A 580 -22.19 14.76 9.67
CA GLN A 580 -23.24 15.37 10.50
C GLN A 580 -23.07 14.94 11.96
N THR A 581 -22.45 15.81 12.76
CA THR A 581 -22.30 15.59 14.20
C THR A 581 -23.57 15.88 14.99
N THR A 582 -24.58 16.49 14.37
CA THR A 582 -25.88 16.71 15.00
C THR A 582 -26.84 15.58 14.65
N GLU A 583 -27.46 15.00 15.68
CA GLU A 583 -28.48 13.97 15.52
C GLU A 583 -29.65 14.49 14.66
N PRO A 584 -29.99 13.81 13.55
CA PRO A 584 -31.10 14.18 12.69
C PRO A 584 -32.41 14.14 13.45
N VAL A 585 -33.21 15.18 13.26
CA VAL A 585 -34.61 15.15 13.67
C VAL A 585 -35.37 14.30 12.66
N TYR A 586 -36.17 13.35 13.15
CA TYR A 586 -37.04 12.55 12.28
C TYR A 586 -37.91 13.45 11.39
N THR A 587 -37.73 13.35 10.06
CA THR A 587 -38.51 14.12 9.09
C THR A 587 -39.62 13.26 8.49
N GLY A 588 -40.86 13.73 8.56
CA GLY A 588 -42.03 13.04 7.97
C GLY A 588 -42.96 12.33 8.94
N TYR A 589 -42.63 12.36 10.23
CA TYR A 589 -43.51 11.96 11.32
C TYR A 589 -43.64 13.10 12.34
N ASN A 590 -44.76 13.17 13.06
CA ASN A 590 -44.72 13.72 14.42
C ASN A 590 -43.88 12.74 15.24
N ALA A 591 -42.94 13.17 16.09
CA ALA A 591 -41.84 12.41 16.73
C ALA A 591 -42.22 11.15 17.57
N LYS A 592 -43.15 10.33 17.09
CA LYS A 592 -43.95 9.32 17.78
C LYS A 592 -44.09 8.03 16.95
N VAL A 593 -43.72 8.08 15.67
CA VAL A 593 -43.59 6.93 14.77
C VAL A 593 -42.24 7.10 14.06
N TYR A 594 -41.44 6.05 14.02
CA TYR A 594 -40.05 6.08 13.56
C TYR A 594 -39.56 4.68 13.18
N ASN A 595 -38.29 4.56 12.75
CA ASN A 595 -37.67 3.33 12.29
C ASN A 595 -38.44 2.65 11.14
N LEU A 596 -39.03 3.44 10.24
CA LEU A 596 -39.75 2.90 9.08
C LEU A 596 -38.75 2.37 8.06
N ILE A 597 -38.88 1.09 7.74
CA ILE A 597 -38.16 0.43 6.65
C ILE A 597 -39.11 -0.38 5.78
N SER A 598 -38.62 -0.82 4.63
CA SER A 598 -39.33 -1.77 3.77
C SER A 598 -38.41 -2.85 3.19
N SER A 599 -39.00 -3.95 2.73
CA SER A 599 -38.39 -5.10 2.05
C SER A 599 -39.44 -5.69 1.07
N PHE A 600 -39.26 -6.92 0.57
CA PHE A 600 -40.24 -7.61 -0.27
C PHE A 600 -39.99 -9.12 -0.29
N ASP A 601 -41.04 -9.92 -0.49
CA ASP A 601 -40.92 -11.35 -0.84
C ASP A 601 -40.68 -11.53 -2.35
N ASP A 602 -41.42 -10.75 -3.14
CA ASP A 602 -41.35 -10.65 -4.60
C ASP A 602 -41.26 -9.16 -4.97
N ALA A 603 -40.16 -8.78 -5.64
CA ALA A 603 -39.85 -7.40 -5.98
C ALA A 603 -40.89 -6.74 -6.91
N GLN A 604 -41.65 -7.53 -7.67
CA GLN A 604 -42.64 -7.09 -8.65
C GLN A 604 -44.04 -6.95 -8.04
N THR A 605 -44.38 -7.80 -7.06
CA THR A 605 -45.78 -7.95 -6.60
C THR A 605 -46.00 -7.69 -5.11
N THR A 606 -44.94 -7.48 -4.34
CA THR A 606 -45.03 -7.29 -2.89
C THR A 606 -44.19 -6.12 -2.37
N ARG A 607 -44.56 -5.62 -1.18
CA ARG A 607 -43.77 -4.67 -0.40
C ARG A 607 -44.09 -4.88 1.07
N ASN A 608 -43.08 -5.19 1.87
CA ASN A 608 -43.21 -5.53 3.28
C ASN A 608 -42.67 -4.36 4.11
N PHE A 609 -43.35 -3.98 5.18
CA PHE A 609 -43.00 -2.82 6.00
C PHE A 609 -42.79 -3.22 7.45
N ALA A 610 -41.84 -2.57 8.11
CA ALA A 610 -41.67 -2.58 9.56
C ALA A 610 -41.49 -1.15 10.08
N TRP A 611 -42.06 -0.85 11.24
CA TRP A 611 -41.83 0.42 11.94
C TRP A 611 -42.12 0.33 13.43
N THR A 612 -41.70 1.37 14.14
CA THR A 612 -41.93 1.51 15.58
C THR A 612 -42.79 2.75 15.88
N ALA A 613 -43.59 2.68 16.94
CA ALA A 613 -44.36 3.82 17.44
C ALA A 613 -44.32 3.89 18.96
N LEU A 614 -44.40 5.10 19.54
CA LEU A 614 -44.49 5.27 20.99
C LEU A 614 -45.77 4.61 21.54
N SER A 615 -45.64 3.70 22.50
CA SER A 615 -46.80 3.01 23.10
C SER A 615 -47.76 4.01 23.75
N SER A 616 -47.24 5.07 24.36
CA SER A 616 -48.05 6.18 24.92
C SER A 616 -48.84 6.96 23.88
N TYR A 617 -48.35 7.02 22.64
CA TYR A 617 -49.04 7.66 21.53
C TYR A 617 -50.14 6.77 20.95
N ILE A 618 -49.89 5.47 20.85
CA ILE A 618 -50.88 4.50 20.36
C ILE A 618 -51.96 4.22 21.40
N ASN A 619 -51.60 4.21 22.69
CA ASN A 619 -52.50 4.04 23.84
C ASN A 619 -53.43 2.83 23.68
N GLY A 620 -52.86 1.68 23.28
CA GLY A 620 -53.60 0.43 23.04
C GLY A 620 -54.39 0.36 21.72
N GLY A 621 -54.27 1.36 20.85
CA GLY A 621 -54.81 1.33 19.48
C GLY A 621 -54.04 0.42 18.52
N ALA A 622 -54.51 0.37 17.27
CA ALA A 622 -53.87 -0.35 16.17
C ALA A 622 -53.32 0.62 15.12
N MET A 623 -52.39 0.16 14.29
CA MET A 623 -51.85 0.90 13.15
C MET A 623 -52.21 0.22 11.82
N GLN A 624 -52.09 0.95 10.72
CA GLN A 624 -52.35 0.45 9.38
C GLN A 624 -51.50 1.22 8.36
N VAL A 625 -51.30 0.60 7.19
CA VAL A 625 -50.80 1.26 5.99
C VAL A 625 -51.99 1.60 5.10
N LYS A 626 -51.95 2.76 4.44
CA LYS A 626 -52.78 3.02 3.27
C LYS A 626 -51.92 3.33 2.07
N TYR A 627 -52.27 2.78 0.92
CA TYR A 627 -51.49 2.91 -0.31
C TYR A 627 -52.39 3.05 -1.54
N ARG A 628 -51.84 3.57 -2.64
CA ARG A 628 -52.50 3.69 -3.94
C ARG A 628 -51.46 3.82 -5.05
N ALA A 629 -51.79 3.41 -6.27
CA ALA A 629 -50.93 3.71 -7.43
C ALA A 629 -50.87 5.23 -7.63
N GLU A 630 -49.70 5.76 -7.96
CA GLU A 630 -49.48 7.18 -8.18
C GLU A 630 -50.48 7.73 -9.22
N GLY A 631 -51.04 8.91 -8.95
CA GLY A 631 -52.05 9.54 -9.81
C GLY A 631 -53.48 9.02 -9.64
N THR A 632 -53.71 7.97 -8.83
CA THR A 632 -55.07 7.51 -8.49
C THR A 632 -55.61 8.20 -7.22
N SER A 633 -56.94 8.25 -7.06
CA SER A 633 -57.57 8.97 -5.94
C SER A 633 -57.92 8.10 -4.74
N ALA A 634 -58.21 6.81 -4.95
CA ALA A 634 -58.70 5.91 -3.91
C ALA A 634 -57.55 5.24 -3.14
N TRP A 635 -57.63 5.27 -1.81
CA TRP A 635 -56.69 4.58 -0.92
C TRP A 635 -57.17 3.15 -0.62
N THR A 636 -56.25 2.20 -0.69
CA THR A 636 -56.40 0.84 -0.16
C THR A 636 -55.78 0.79 1.23
N TYR A 637 -56.39 0.07 2.16
CA TYR A 637 -55.95 0.00 3.56
C TYR A 637 -55.58 -1.43 3.93
N VAL A 638 -54.45 -1.59 4.64
CA VAL A 638 -53.96 -2.87 5.15
C VAL A 638 -53.61 -2.69 6.62
N ASP A 639 -54.22 -3.50 7.47
CA ASP A 639 -53.96 -3.48 8.91
C ASP A 639 -52.54 -3.94 9.21
N ALA A 640 -51.86 -3.26 10.13
CA ALA A 640 -50.56 -3.69 10.61
C ALA A 640 -50.73 -4.71 11.75
N VAL A 641 -49.84 -5.69 11.79
CA VAL A 641 -49.72 -6.64 12.90
C VAL A 641 -48.78 -6.04 13.95
N LYS A 642 -49.26 -5.92 15.19
CA LYS A 642 -48.40 -5.57 16.32
C LYS A 642 -47.58 -6.80 16.70
N VAL A 643 -46.27 -6.62 16.83
CA VAL A 643 -45.36 -7.68 17.29
C VAL A 643 -45.33 -7.67 18.82
N ASP A 644 -45.63 -8.81 19.43
CA ASP A 644 -45.59 -8.96 20.88
C ASP A 644 -44.13 -9.08 21.35
N LYS A 645 -43.72 -8.20 22.28
CA LYS A 645 -42.40 -8.27 22.89
C LYS A 645 -42.31 -9.51 23.78
N LEU A 646 -41.20 -10.23 23.71
CA LEU A 646 -40.88 -11.24 24.70
C LEU A 646 -40.61 -10.57 26.07
N ALA A 647 -41.18 -11.14 27.13
CA ALA A 647 -41.09 -10.59 28.48
C ALA A 647 -39.66 -10.68 29.02
N SER A 648 -38.97 -9.54 29.18
CA SER A 648 -37.66 -9.51 29.86
C SER A 648 -37.82 -9.74 31.36
N THR A 649 -37.06 -10.67 31.95
CA THR A 649 -37.08 -10.97 33.39
C THR A 649 -36.30 -9.97 34.25
N VAL A 650 -35.60 -9.01 33.62
CA VAL A 650 -34.72 -8.04 34.30
C VAL A 650 -35.27 -6.61 34.14
N GLU A 651 -36.33 -6.29 34.89
CA GLU A 651 -36.91 -4.94 34.99
C GLU A 651 -35.97 -3.89 35.66
N SER A 652 -34.82 -4.28 36.21
CA SER A 652 -34.14 -3.51 37.27
C SER A 652 -33.04 -2.51 36.86
N GLN A 653 -32.77 -2.30 35.56
CA GLN A 653 -31.81 -1.25 35.10
C GLN A 653 -32.42 -0.23 34.11
N GLN A 654 -33.72 0.06 34.25
CA GLN A 654 -34.52 0.94 33.38
C GLN A 654 -34.31 2.44 33.64
N THR A 655 -33.25 3.05 33.10
CA THR A 655 -33.13 4.53 33.03
C THR A 655 -33.13 5.11 31.61
N TYR A 656 -33.13 4.27 30.57
CA TYR A 656 -32.99 4.69 29.16
C TYR A 656 -34.14 4.27 28.23
N TYR A 657 -35.25 3.74 28.77
CA TYR A 657 -36.35 3.20 27.96
C TYR A 657 -37.52 4.17 27.81
N VAL A 658 -37.91 4.43 26.56
CA VAL A 658 -39.24 4.90 26.21
C VAL A 658 -40.03 3.71 25.70
N GLU A 659 -41.26 3.52 26.19
CA GLU A 659 -42.08 2.38 25.79
C GLU A 659 -42.52 2.50 24.32
N GLU A 660 -42.15 1.51 23.52
CA GLU A 660 -42.35 1.43 22.07
C GLU A 660 -43.15 0.18 21.65
N ASP A 661 -44.03 0.33 20.65
CA ASP A 661 -44.77 -0.74 19.98
C ASP A 661 -44.24 -0.94 18.56
N TYR A 662 -44.14 -2.19 18.12
CA TYR A 662 -43.53 -2.59 16.84
C TYR A 662 -44.60 -3.15 15.92
N TYR A 663 -44.54 -2.79 14.64
CA TYR A 663 -45.57 -3.11 13.66
C TYR A 663 -44.96 -3.63 12.37
N LYS A 664 -45.59 -4.67 11.81
CA LYS A 664 -45.28 -5.24 10.48
C LYS A 664 -46.51 -5.21 9.59
N CYS A 665 -46.32 -5.03 8.28
CA CYS A 665 -47.41 -4.97 7.31
C CYS A 665 -46.94 -5.37 5.92
N ASP A 666 -47.65 -6.30 5.29
CA ASP A 666 -47.31 -6.81 3.96
C ASP A 666 -48.34 -6.33 2.93
N LEU A 667 -47.86 -5.65 1.90
CA LEU A 667 -48.65 -5.33 0.72
C LEU A 667 -48.43 -6.41 -0.32
N THR A 668 -49.50 -7.00 -0.81
CA THR A 668 -49.48 -8.09 -1.81
C THR A 668 -50.34 -7.73 -3.02
N ASN A 669 -50.18 -8.48 -4.10
CA ASN A 669 -50.91 -8.26 -5.36
C ASN A 669 -50.69 -6.87 -5.96
N LEU A 670 -49.49 -6.32 -5.78
CA LEU A 670 -49.07 -5.10 -6.45
C LEU A 670 -48.81 -5.40 -7.94
N SER A 671 -48.91 -4.36 -8.77
CA SER A 671 -48.55 -4.46 -10.18
C SER A 671 -47.06 -4.18 -10.35
N ALA A 672 -46.39 -4.92 -11.22
CA ALA A 672 -44.99 -4.69 -11.57
C ALA A 672 -44.80 -3.29 -12.19
N ASN A 673 -43.57 -2.76 -12.11
CA ASN A 673 -43.19 -1.45 -12.68
C ASN A 673 -44.15 -0.30 -12.32
N THR A 674 -44.64 -0.26 -11.08
CA THR A 674 -45.66 0.71 -10.67
C THR A 674 -45.19 1.47 -9.44
N THR A 675 -45.23 2.81 -9.53
CA THR A 675 -45.00 3.69 -8.38
C THR A 675 -46.26 3.78 -7.54
N TYR A 676 -46.12 3.52 -6.25
CA TYR A 676 -47.18 3.61 -5.25
C TYR A 676 -46.90 4.74 -4.27
N GLU A 677 -47.92 5.54 -3.99
CA GLU A 677 -47.94 6.45 -2.84
C GLU A 677 -48.48 5.69 -1.62
N TYR A 678 -47.88 5.89 -0.44
CA TYR A 678 -48.36 5.29 0.79
C TYR A 678 -48.18 6.19 2.02
N LYS A 679 -48.94 5.89 3.07
CA LYS A 679 -48.84 6.50 4.40
C LYS A 679 -48.99 5.43 5.48
N VAL A 680 -48.26 5.59 6.58
CA VAL A 680 -48.39 4.77 7.78
C VAL A 680 -49.08 5.60 8.86
N GLY A 681 -50.03 5.02 9.60
CA GLY A 681 -50.77 5.80 10.60
C GLY A 681 -51.69 4.98 11.50
N LYS A 682 -52.35 5.67 12.43
CA LYS A 682 -53.31 5.04 13.34
C LYS A 682 -54.54 4.54 12.59
N LYS A 683 -54.91 3.29 12.85
CA LYS A 683 -56.10 2.67 12.29
C LYS A 683 -57.35 3.47 12.66
N GLY A 684 -58.12 3.85 11.64
CA GLY A 684 -59.38 4.58 11.80
C GLY A 684 -59.26 6.06 12.16
N SER A 685 -58.04 6.63 12.28
CA SER A 685 -57.90 8.07 12.52
C SER A 685 -58.20 8.89 11.26
N THR A 686 -58.97 9.97 11.45
CA THR A 686 -59.27 10.97 10.42
C THR A 686 -58.31 12.16 10.46
N ASP A 687 -57.38 12.22 11.43
CA ASP A 687 -56.39 13.29 11.53
C ASP A 687 -55.19 13.01 10.61
N GLU A 688 -55.30 13.44 9.36
CA GLU A 688 -54.27 13.26 8.32
C GLU A 688 -52.92 13.93 8.62
N THR A 689 -52.90 14.89 9.55
CA THR A 689 -51.73 15.72 9.86
C THR A 689 -50.94 15.15 11.04
N ASN A 690 -51.63 14.68 12.08
CA ASN A 690 -50.99 14.23 13.31
C ASN A 690 -50.93 12.71 13.47
N ASP A 691 -51.82 11.98 12.80
CA ASP A 691 -51.95 10.53 12.97
C ASP A 691 -51.52 9.68 11.78
N TRP A 692 -51.11 10.34 10.70
CA TRP A 692 -50.58 9.73 9.49
C TRP A 692 -49.24 10.38 9.14
N SER A 693 -48.31 9.60 8.60
CA SER A 693 -47.03 10.10 8.10
C SER A 693 -47.19 11.13 6.98
N LYS A 694 -46.09 11.71 6.48
CA LYS A 694 -46.11 12.28 5.12
C LYS A 694 -46.40 11.20 4.07
N VAL A 695 -46.72 11.60 2.85
CA VAL A 695 -46.79 10.66 1.73
C VAL A 695 -45.37 10.22 1.40
N TYR A 696 -45.15 8.91 1.38
CA TYR A 696 -43.95 8.26 0.88
C TYR A 696 -44.27 7.57 -0.45
N THR A 697 -43.24 7.22 -1.20
CA THR A 697 -43.37 6.55 -2.49
C THR A 697 -42.41 5.38 -2.58
N PHE A 698 -42.82 4.29 -3.23
CA PHE A 698 -41.93 3.22 -3.65
C PHE A 698 -42.33 2.75 -5.05
N THR A 699 -41.41 2.11 -5.77
CA THR A 699 -41.68 1.53 -7.09
C THR A 699 -41.45 0.02 -7.01
N THR A 700 -42.39 -0.77 -7.55
CA THR A 700 -42.19 -2.21 -7.74
C THR A 700 -41.28 -2.46 -8.94
N ALA A 701 -40.49 -3.51 -8.89
CA ALA A 701 -39.57 -3.85 -9.95
C ALA A 701 -40.32 -4.21 -11.26
N PRO A 702 -39.73 -3.97 -12.44
CA PRO A 702 -40.33 -4.37 -13.71
C PRO A 702 -40.30 -5.89 -13.90
N GLU A 703 -41.09 -6.39 -14.85
CA GLU A 703 -41.17 -7.84 -15.16
C GLU A 703 -39.82 -8.39 -15.64
N GLU A 704 -39.09 -7.60 -16.42
CA GLU A 704 -37.78 -7.94 -16.97
C GLU A 704 -36.74 -6.94 -16.45
N ILE A 705 -35.69 -7.46 -15.80
CA ILE A 705 -34.59 -6.69 -15.23
C ILE A 705 -33.29 -7.34 -15.68
N ASP A 706 -32.59 -6.66 -16.59
CA ASP A 706 -31.27 -7.06 -17.08
C ASP A 706 -30.13 -6.27 -16.44
N GLU A 707 -30.42 -5.09 -15.89
CA GLU A 707 -29.45 -4.27 -15.14
C GLU A 707 -30.05 -3.66 -13.87
N PHE A 708 -29.33 -3.77 -12.75
CA PHE A 708 -29.67 -3.08 -11.51
C PHE A 708 -28.45 -2.88 -10.61
N THR A 709 -28.50 -1.87 -9.73
CA THR A 709 -27.46 -1.59 -8.73
C THR A 709 -28.05 -1.62 -7.33
N PHE A 710 -27.33 -2.23 -6.39
CA PHE A 710 -27.66 -2.21 -4.97
C PHE A 710 -26.48 -1.73 -4.14
N ILE A 711 -26.78 -1.14 -2.98
CA ILE A 711 -25.78 -0.65 -2.02
C ILE A 711 -25.61 -1.70 -0.93
N ALA A 712 -24.38 -1.95 -0.50
CA ALA A 712 -24.06 -2.85 0.61
C ALA A 712 -23.13 -2.14 1.62
N LEU A 713 -23.48 -2.24 2.90
CA LEU A 713 -22.69 -1.76 4.03
C LEU A 713 -22.56 -2.85 5.09
N GLY A 714 -21.69 -2.62 6.07
CA GLY A 714 -21.45 -3.54 7.17
C GLY A 714 -20.90 -2.86 8.39
N ASP A 715 -21.19 -3.43 9.56
CA ASP A 715 -20.49 -3.14 10.80
C ASP A 715 -20.59 -1.65 11.16
N THR A 716 -21.81 -1.14 11.35
CA THR A 716 -22.01 0.26 11.74
C THR A 716 -21.54 0.51 13.18
N GLN A 717 -21.82 -0.44 14.11
CA GLN A 717 -21.33 -0.47 15.50
C GLN A 717 -21.25 0.92 16.21
N GLY A 718 -22.37 1.63 16.28
CA GLY A 718 -22.46 2.92 17.00
C GLY A 718 -22.81 2.78 18.48
N LEU A 719 -22.30 3.69 19.32
CA LEU A 719 -22.61 3.79 20.77
C LEU A 719 -23.41 5.05 21.13
N SER A 720 -23.29 6.12 20.34
CA SER A 720 -24.14 7.32 20.35
C SER A 720 -24.11 7.95 18.95
N TRP A 721 -24.96 8.95 18.69
CA TRP A 721 -24.92 9.63 17.39
C TRP A 721 -23.55 10.26 17.11
N ASP A 722 -23.06 11.07 18.05
CA ASP A 722 -21.91 11.96 17.82
C ASP A 722 -20.57 11.50 18.42
N GLY A 723 -20.61 10.59 19.40
CA GLY A 723 -19.46 10.01 20.09
C GLY A 723 -18.49 10.98 20.80
N THR A 724 -18.02 10.68 22.00
CA THR A 724 -16.96 11.49 22.67
C THR A 724 -15.54 11.06 22.28
N ASN A 725 -15.40 9.92 21.62
CA ASN A 725 -14.15 9.41 21.08
C ASN A 725 -14.39 8.72 19.73
N THR A 726 -13.30 8.41 19.04
CA THR A 726 -13.28 7.75 17.74
C THR A 726 -14.12 6.46 17.71
N SER A 727 -14.06 5.62 18.76
CA SER A 727 -14.75 4.33 18.85
C SER A 727 -16.27 4.37 19.12
N THR A 728 -16.92 5.55 19.04
CA THR A 728 -18.36 5.71 19.41
C THR A 728 -19.23 6.31 18.31
N LYS A 729 -18.67 6.65 17.14
CA LYS A 729 -19.29 7.47 16.06
C LYS A 729 -20.04 6.71 14.96
N GLY A 730 -20.31 5.42 15.12
CA GLY A 730 -20.86 4.56 14.05
C GLY A 730 -22.05 5.14 13.27
N PHE A 731 -23.04 5.74 13.94
CA PHE A 731 -24.27 6.18 13.28
C PHE A 731 -24.11 7.42 12.37
N MET A 732 -23.28 8.40 12.74
CA MET A 732 -22.97 9.52 11.83
C MET A 732 -22.21 9.05 10.59
N TYR A 733 -21.42 7.98 10.72
CA TYR A 733 -20.66 7.39 9.63
C TYR A 733 -21.52 6.58 8.68
N ALA A 734 -22.44 5.79 9.20
CA ALA A 734 -23.48 5.17 8.38
C ALA A 734 -24.28 6.22 7.61
N LYS A 735 -24.66 7.35 8.25
CA LYS A 735 -25.37 8.44 7.55
C LYS A 735 -24.54 9.00 6.39
N ALA A 736 -23.27 9.32 6.63
CA ALA A 736 -22.38 9.81 5.58
C ALA A 736 -22.20 8.77 4.46
N ALA A 737 -22.01 7.50 4.80
CA ALA A 737 -21.83 6.42 3.84
C ALA A 737 -23.08 6.21 2.96
N TYR A 738 -24.28 6.23 3.53
CA TYR A 738 -25.52 6.22 2.76
C TYR A 738 -25.66 7.46 1.89
N ASP A 739 -25.44 8.66 2.43
CA ASP A 739 -25.57 9.91 1.69
C ASP A 739 -24.66 9.95 0.46
N GLU A 740 -23.42 9.48 0.61
CA GLU A 740 -22.49 9.39 -0.51
C GLU A 740 -22.86 8.28 -1.49
N ALA A 741 -23.25 7.10 -1.00
CA ALA A 741 -23.66 5.99 -1.87
C ALA A 741 -24.87 6.33 -2.75
N PHE A 742 -25.87 7.04 -2.21
CA PHE A 742 -27.05 7.50 -2.95
C PHE A 742 -26.78 8.72 -3.84
N GLN A 743 -25.67 9.44 -3.63
CA GLN A 743 -25.19 10.46 -4.58
C GLN A 743 -24.40 9.83 -5.74
N ASP A 744 -23.66 8.76 -5.46
CA ASP A 744 -22.82 8.06 -6.43
C ASP A 744 -23.60 7.17 -7.39
N VAL A 745 -24.75 6.64 -6.95
CA VAL A 745 -25.55 5.67 -7.69
C VAL A 745 -26.99 6.16 -7.86
N ASP A 746 -27.42 6.31 -9.10
CA ASP A 746 -28.81 6.54 -9.45
C ASP A 746 -29.62 5.24 -9.38
N ASN A 747 -30.91 5.33 -9.02
CA ASN A 747 -31.88 4.22 -9.07
C ASN A 747 -31.47 2.95 -8.29
N VAL A 748 -31.01 3.12 -7.06
CA VAL A 748 -30.69 2.01 -6.14
C VAL A 748 -31.90 1.09 -5.97
N ALA A 749 -31.73 -0.19 -6.33
CA ALA A 749 -32.78 -1.20 -6.29
C ALA A 749 -33.16 -1.60 -4.86
N PHE A 750 -32.15 -1.79 -4.01
CA PHE A 750 -32.27 -2.10 -2.58
C PHE A 750 -30.92 -1.87 -1.87
N MET A 751 -30.95 -1.94 -0.54
CA MET A 751 -29.79 -1.83 0.36
C MET A 751 -29.55 -3.16 1.07
N LEU A 752 -28.29 -3.52 1.28
CA LEU A 752 -27.85 -4.66 2.08
C LEU A 752 -27.04 -4.18 3.30
N HIS A 753 -27.19 -4.85 4.44
CA HIS A 753 -26.31 -4.67 5.60
C HIS A 753 -25.77 -6.02 6.11
N THR A 754 -24.45 -6.19 6.17
CA THR A 754 -23.79 -7.46 6.53
C THR A 754 -23.79 -7.75 8.04
N GLY A 755 -24.75 -7.25 8.82
CA GLY A 755 -24.76 -7.40 10.29
C GLY A 755 -23.88 -6.42 11.06
N ASP A 756 -23.97 -6.51 12.38
CA ASP A 756 -23.42 -5.54 13.34
C ASP A 756 -23.94 -4.12 13.09
N VAL A 757 -25.26 -4.06 12.97
CA VAL A 757 -26.03 -2.84 12.77
C VAL A 757 -25.84 -1.90 13.96
N VAL A 758 -25.83 -2.46 15.17
CA VAL A 758 -25.64 -1.74 16.43
C VAL A 758 -24.60 -2.43 17.28
N GLU A 759 -23.91 -1.66 18.12
CA GLU A 759 -22.90 -2.21 19.04
C GLU A 759 -23.49 -3.13 20.12
N ARG A 760 -24.77 -2.93 20.46
CA ARG A 760 -25.47 -3.70 21.50
C ARG A 760 -26.93 -3.92 21.11
N GLY A 761 -27.26 -5.12 20.64
CA GLY A 761 -28.61 -5.47 20.18
C GLY A 761 -29.76 -5.27 21.18
N TRP A 762 -29.48 -5.29 22.49
CA TRP A 762 -30.47 -5.05 23.56
C TRP A 762 -30.67 -3.57 23.92
N ARG A 763 -29.96 -2.63 23.28
CA ARG A 763 -30.09 -1.18 23.53
C ARG A 763 -31.01 -0.54 22.50
N GLN A 764 -32.27 -0.29 22.89
CA GLN A 764 -33.30 0.28 22.03
C GLN A 764 -32.90 1.66 21.44
N ASP A 765 -32.18 2.49 22.19
CA ASP A 765 -31.69 3.79 21.71
C ASP A 765 -30.71 3.66 20.54
N TYR A 766 -29.92 2.59 20.49
CA TYR A 766 -28.94 2.37 19.41
C TYR A 766 -29.64 2.07 18.08
N TRP A 767 -30.70 1.27 18.11
CA TRP A 767 -31.57 1.04 16.96
C TRP A 767 -32.21 2.33 16.46
N ASN A 768 -32.71 3.16 17.38
CA ASN A 768 -33.29 4.46 17.04
C ASN A 768 -32.26 5.41 16.38
N TYR A 769 -30.98 5.35 16.77
CA TYR A 769 -29.92 6.12 16.11
C TYR A 769 -29.56 5.56 14.74
N TYR A 770 -29.44 4.23 14.62
CA TYR A 770 -29.18 3.57 13.35
C TYR A 770 -30.25 3.93 12.31
N PHE A 771 -31.54 3.78 12.64
CA PHE A 771 -32.59 4.05 11.68
C PHE A 771 -32.70 5.54 11.31
N LYS A 772 -32.24 6.47 12.17
CA LYS A 772 -32.05 7.88 11.77
C LYS A 772 -30.99 8.06 10.70
N SER A 773 -29.96 7.20 10.69
CA SER A 773 -28.90 7.25 9.68
C SER A 773 -29.38 6.87 8.28
N VAL A 774 -30.47 6.10 8.15
CA VAL A 774 -31.01 5.62 6.87
C VAL A 774 -32.43 6.14 6.57
N ALA A 775 -33.03 6.93 7.46
CA ALA A 775 -34.44 7.37 7.38
C ALA A 775 -34.80 8.18 6.13
N ASP A 776 -33.82 8.78 5.46
CA ASP A 776 -34.03 9.50 4.20
C ASP A 776 -34.32 8.53 3.03
N TYR A 777 -33.85 7.28 3.13
CA TYR A 777 -33.87 6.28 2.06
C TYR A 777 -34.77 5.08 2.36
N SER A 778 -34.73 4.54 3.59
CA SER A 778 -35.41 3.29 3.97
C SER A 778 -36.93 3.25 3.78
N PRO A 779 -37.69 4.38 3.77
CA PRO A 779 -39.10 4.34 3.41
C PRO A 779 -39.34 4.00 1.93
N SER A 780 -38.42 4.38 1.04
CA SER A 780 -38.62 4.25 -0.42
C SER A 780 -37.79 3.12 -1.03
N THR A 781 -36.61 2.86 -0.46
CA THR A 781 -35.66 1.85 -0.92
C THR A 781 -35.69 0.64 0.02
N PRO A 782 -35.94 -0.57 -0.49
CA PRO A 782 -35.95 -1.78 0.31
C PRO A 782 -34.60 -2.07 0.97
N MET A 783 -34.61 -2.72 2.12
CA MET A 783 -33.41 -3.05 2.89
C MET A 783 -33.45 -4.50 3.38
N PHE A 784 -32.33 -5.20 3.22
CA PHE A 784 -32.13 -6.57 3.70
C PHE A 784 -30.87 -6.64 4.56
N THR A 785 -30.97 -7.28 5.72
CA THR A 785 -29.90 -7.26 6.71
C THR A 785 -29.58 -8.66 7.20
N ALA A 786 -28.31 -9.02 7.20
CA ALA A 786 -27.79 -10.17 7.95
C ALA A 786 -27.67 -9.81 9.43
N ILE A 787 -27.77 -10.80 10.32
CA ILE A 787 -27.55 -10.60 11.75
C ILE A 787 -26.08 -10.77 12.10
N GLY A 788 -25.52 -9.85 12.89
CA GLY A 788 -24.15 -9.94 13.41
C GLY A 788 -24.04 -10.31 14.88
N ASN A 789 -22.80 -10.49 15.35
CA ASN A 789 -22.55 -10.90 16.73
C ASN A 789 -22.87 -9.78 17.74
N HIS A 790 -22.73 -8.50 17.37
CA HIS A 790 -23.11 -7.36 18.22
C HIS A 790 -24.63 -7.14 18.26
N ASP A 791 -25.34 -7.55 17.21
CA ASP A 791 -26.81 -7.51 17.15
C ASP A 791 -27.46 -8.52 18.11
N THR A 792 -26.70 -9.57 18.49
CA THR A 792 -27.14 -10.61 19.43
C THR A 792 -26.45 -10.55 20.79
N GLN A 793 -25.35 -9.80 20.95
CA GLN A 793 -24.62 -9.65 22.22
C GLN A 793 -25.49 -8.99 23.28
N CYS A 794 -26.11 -9.83 24.11
CA CYS A 794 -26.91 -9.43 25.26
C CYS A 794 -26.46 -10.19 26.52
N ASN A 795 -27.07 -9.93 27.67
CA ASN A 795 -27.04 -10.90 28.78
C ASN A 795 -28.01 -12.04 28.39
N PRO A 796 -27.80 -13.33 28.75
CA PRO A 796 -28.78 -14.37 28.44
C PRO A 796 -30.21 -14.02 28.92
N ASP A 797 -30.36 -13.17 29.93
CA ASP A 797 -31.65 -12.71 30.44
C ASP A 797 -32.33 -11.57 29.63
N HIS A 798 -31.70 -11.10 28.55
CA HIS A 798 -32.19 -9.99 27.72
C HIS A 798 -32.55 -10.45 26.31
N HIS A 799 -33.67 -9.95 25.78
CA HIS A 799 -33.99 -10.04 24.35
C HIS A 799 -33.24 -8.96 23.56
N PHE A 800 -32.89 -9.24 22.31
CA PHE A 800 -32.39 -8.24 21.35
C PHE A 800 -33.55 -7.70 20.51
N TYR A 801 -33.34 -6.55 19.84
CA TYR A 801 -34.42 -5.87 19.10
C TYR A 801 -34.41 -6.07 17.58
N PHE A 802 -33.39 -6.76 17.03
CA PHE A 802 -33.21 -6.97 15.59
C PHE A 802 -34.50 -7.41 14.88
N ASP A 803 -35.09 -8.52 15.32
CA ASP A 803 -36.24 -9.17 14.67
C ASP A 803 -37.54 -8.37 14.72
N TYR A 804 -37.63 -7.39 15.63
CA TYR A 804 -38.78 -6.48 15.71
C TYR A 804 -38.69 -5.32 14.71
N HIS A 805 -37.48 -4.96 14.27
CA HIS A 805 -37.25 -3.82 13.38
C HIS A 805 -37.30 -4.19 11.89
N TYR A 806 -37.16 -5.46 11.56
CA TYR A 806 -37.19 -5.95 10.18
C TYR A 806 -38.47 -6.73 9.85
N ASN A 807 -38.75 -6.87 8.55
CA ASN A 807 -39.85 -7.69 8.03
C ASN A 807 -39.36 -8.37 6.74
N HIS A 808 -38.30 -9.16 6.84
CA HIS A 808 -37.66 -9.86 5.72
C HIS A 808 -38.56 -10.99 5.17
N PRO A 809 -38.22 -11.58 4.01
CA PRO A 809 -38.96 -12.69 3.46
C PRO A 809 -39.11 -13.86 4.44
N ASN A 810 -40.33 -14.36 4.57
CA ASN A 810 -40.63 -15.50 5.44
C ASN A 810 -40.55 -16.82 4.67
N ASN A 811 -39.34 -17.19 4.24
CA ASN A 811 -39.10 -18.39 3.43
C ASN A 811 -37.89 -19.23 3.87
N GLY A 812 -37.14 -18.78 4.88
CA GLY A 812 -35.91 -19.43 5.30
C GLY A 812 -35.96 -20.01 6.70
N GLY A 813 -35.93 -19.16 7.70
CA GLY A 813 -35.70 -19.55 9.09
C GLY A 813 -36.69 -20.55 9.65
N ALA A 814 -38.00 -20.39 9.48
CA ALA A 814 -39.00 -21.35 9.94
C ALA A 814 -39.03 -22.62 9.09
N ALA A 815 -38.56 -22.55 7.84
CA ALA A 815 -38.35 -23.73 7.00
C ALA A 815 -37.11 -24.53 7.41
N ALA A 816 -36.07 -23.84 7.89
CA ALA A 816 -34.86 -24.45 8.44
C ALA A 816 -35.10 -25.01 9.85
N LEU A 817 -35.72 -24.23 10.73
CA LEU A 817 -35.87 -24.53 12.16
C LEU A 817 -37.31 -24.88 12.49
N ASP A 818 -37.59 -26.18 12.56
CA ASP A 818 -38.89 -26.65 13.06
C ASP A 818 -38.96 -26.63 14.60
N SER A 819 -40.18 -26.68 15.12
CA SER A 819 -40.46 -26.69 16.57
C SER A 819 -39.76 -27.82 17.34
N SER A 820 -39.36 -28.92 16.68
CA SER A 820 -38.63 -30.02 17.29
C SER A 820 -37.14 -29.68 17.46
N ILE A 821 -36.54 -28.96 16.52
CA ILE A 821 -35.17 -28.45 16.62
C ILE A 821 -35.13 -27.36 17.70
N THR A 822 -36.06 -26.40 17.66
CA THR A 822 -36.15 -25.31 18.65
C THR A 822 -36.34 -25.83 20.08
N ALA A 823 -37.14 -26.90 20.28
CA ALA A 823 -37.35 -27.50 21.59
C ALA A 823 -36.09 -28.13 22.20
N ASN A 824 -35.08 -28.45 21.38
CA ASN A 824 -33.80 -29.02 21.83
C ASN A 824 -32.72 -27.95 22.06
N ILE A 825 -33.01 -26.68 21.78
CA ILE A 825 -32.10 -25.57 22.09
C ILE A 825 -32.35 -25.17 23.55
N THR A 826 -31.36 -25.45 24.42
CA THR A 826 -31.45 -25.15 25.86
C THR A 826 -30.70 -23.89 26.27
N ASN A 827 -29.80 -23.41 25.42
CA ASN A 827 -29.06 -22.18 25.68
C ASN A 827 -29.95 -20.97 25.39
N GLN A 828 -30.13 -20.11 26.39
CA GLN A 828 -31.01 -18.95 26.26
C GLN A 828 -30.56 -17.96 25.17
N TYR A 829 -29.26 -17.83 24.92
CA TYR A 829 -28.76 -17.00 23.81
C TYR A 829 -29.22 -17.52 22.46
N VAL A 830 -29.00 -18.81 22.20
CA VAL A 830 -29.39 -19.45 20.95
C VAL A 830 -30.92 -19.45 20.82
N LEU A 831 -31.66 -19.71 21.91
CA LEU A 831 -33.13 -19.59 21.95
C LEU A 831 -33.60 -18.19 21.52
N ASN A 832 -32.94 -17.14 21.99
CA ASN A 832 -33.29 -15.78 21.59
C ASN A 832 -33.09 -15.57 20.08
N THR A 833 -32.08 -16.19 19.46
CA THR A 833 -31.86 -16.13 18.00
C THR A 833 -32.86 -16.93 17.18
N VAL A 834 -33.47 -17.98 17.72
CA VAL A 834 -34.40 -18.83 16.96
C VAL A 834 -35.87 -18.55 17.20
N ASN A 835 -36.21 -17.51 17.98
CA ASN A 835 -37.59 -17.15 18.25
C ASN A 835 -38.31 -16.54 17.04
N ASN A 836 -37.56 -15.86 16.16
CA ASN A 836 -38.08 -15.35 14.89
C ASN A 836 -37.05 -15.59 13.78
N PRO A 837 -36.87 -16.86 13.38
CA PRO A 837 -35.73 -17.28 12.57
C PRO A 837 -35.82 -16.75 11.14
N ASP A 838 -37.03 -16.45 10.63
CA ASP A 838 -37.26 -15.95 9.28
C ASP A 838 -36.65 -14.56 9.04
N GLU A 839 -36.45 -13.77 10.11
CA GLU A 839 -35.74 -12.50 10.00
C GLU A 839 -34.23 -12.67 9.84
N LEU A 840 -33.71 -13.87 10.10
CA LEU A 840 -32.27 -14.16 10.22
C LEU A 840 -31.75 -15.04 9.08
N ILE A 841 -32.61 -15.85 8.48
CA ILE A 841 -32.30 -16.78 7.39
C ILE A 841 -33.41 -16.64 6.36
N TYR A 842 -33.09 -16.21 5.15
CA TYR A 842 -34.07 -16.01 4.08
C TYR A 842 -33.37 -15.87 2.73
N SER A 843 -34.13 -15.97 1.65
CA SER A 843 -33.66 -15.70 0.29
C SER A 843 -34.67 -14.83 -0.47
N PHE A 844 -34.21 -14.14 -1.52
CA PHE A 844 -35.08 -13.36 -2.40
C PHE A 844 -34.46 -13.23 -3.79
N ASP A 845 -35.31 -12.95 -4.77
CA ASP A 845 -34.89 -12.72 -6.15
C ASP A 845 -35.01 -11.24 -6.52
N TYR A 846 -34.04 -10.77 -7.30
CA TYR A 846 -34.15 -9.49 -8.01
C TYR A 846 -33.55 -9.63 -9.41
N GLY A 847 -34.41 -9.53 -10.42
CA GLY A 847 -34.02 -9.79 -11.81
C GLY A 847 -33.52 -11.21 -12.00
N ASN A 848 -32.31 -11.36 -12.55
CA ASN A 848 -31.68 -12.66 -12.82
C ASN A 848 -30.76 -13.14 -11.69
N ALA A 849 -30.76 -12.47 -10.54
CA ALA A 849 -29.92 -12.78 -9.39
C ALA A 849 -30.75 -13.30 -8.23
N HIS A 850 -30.22 -14.34 -7.59
CA HIS A 850 -30.75 -14.97 -6.39
C HIS A 850 -29.88 -14.60 -5.19
N PHE A 851 -30.49 -14.02 -4.18
CA PHE A 851 -29.83 -13.55 -2.96
C PHE A 851 -30.21 -14.44 -1.78
N ILE A 852 -29.22 -14.81 -0.97
CA ILE A 852 -29.41 -15.64 0.22
C ILE A 852 -28.77 -14.93 1.41
N VAL A 853 -29.49 -14.82 2.52
CA VAL A 853 -28.99 -14.23 3.76
C VAL A 853 -28.92 -15.31 4.83
N LEU A 854 -27.74 -15.45 5.45
CA LEU A 854 -27.46 -16.49 6.43
C LEU A 854 -27.13 -15.91 7.81
N ASN A 855 -27.50 -16.65 8.85
CA ASN A 855 -27.10 -16.41 10.23
C ASN A 855 -25.82 -17.18 10.53
N THR A 856 -24.77 -16.49 10.96
CA THR A 856 -23.49 -17.09 11.29
C THR A 856 -23.45 -17.76 12.66
N GLY A 857 -24.48 -17.58 13.50
CA GLY A 857 -24.57 -18.17 14.84
C GLY A 857 -23.86 -17.33 15.91
N ALA A 858 -23.90 -17.80 17.16
CA ALA A 858 -23.29 -17.11 18.29
C ALA A 858 -22.16 -17.95 18.90
N TYR A 859 -20.93 -17.46 18.79
CA TYR A 859 -19.69 -18.14 19.17
C TYR A 859 -19.74 -18.82 20.57
N ASN A 860 -19.26 -20.07 20.65
CA ASN A 860 -18.98 -20.82 21.88
C ASN A 860 -20.17 -21.12 22.82
N TYR A 861 -21.41 -21.11 22.33
CA TYR A 861 -22.57 -21.53 23.12
C TYR A 861 -22.97 -22.99 22.86
N ASP A 862 -23.26 -23.73 23.93
CA ASP A 862 -23.87 -25.06 23.83
C ASP A 862 -25.14 -24.97 22.94
N ASN A 863 -25.34 -25.98 22.07
CA ASN A 863 -26.48 -26.14 21.14
C ASN A 863 -26.49 -25.29 19.84
N ASP A 864 -25.52 -24.39 19.59
CA ASP A 864 -25.48 -23.56 18.35
C ASP A 864 -25.37 -24.40 17.05
N HIS A 865 -24.72 -25.57 17.12
CA HIS A 865 -24.65 -26.53 16.01
C HIS A 865 -26.01 -26.98 15.46
N LEU A 866 -27.07 -26.97 16.29
CA LEU A 866 -28.43 -27.34 15.84
C LEU A 866 -28.99 -26.29 14.87
N LEU A 867 -28.72 -25.02 15.12
CA LEU A 867 -29.07 -23.91 14.23
C LEU A 867 -28.30 -24.03 12.91
N LEU A 868 -26.98 -24.22 13.00
CA LEU A 868 -26.12 -24.25 11.82
C LEU A 868 -26.39 -25.46 10.91
N GLU A 869 -26.69 -26.64 11.45
CA GLU A 869 -27.03 -27.82 10.62
C GLU A 869 -28.40 -27.68 9.94
N ALA A 870 -29.40 -27.15 10.66
CA ALA A 870 -30.70 -26.84 10.10
C ALA A 870 -30.62 -25.84 8.93
N GLN A 871 -29.83 -24.77 9.13
CA GLN A 871 -29.54 -23.79 8.09
C GLN A 871 -28.81 -24.41 6.89
N ARG A 872 -27.87 -25.32 7.13
CA ARG A 872 -27.12 -26.02 6.06
C ARG A 872 -28.06 -26.80 5.13
N GLU A 873 -28.98 -27.59 5.68
CA GLU A 873 -29.94 -28.35 4.88
C GLU A 873 -30.86 -27.44 4.07
N TRP A 874 -31.36 -26.37 4.70
CA TRP A 874 -32.17 -25.36 4.01
C TRP A 874 -31.41 -24.71 2.86
N LEU A 875 -30.17 -24.24 3.11
CA LEU A 875 -29.32 -23.61 2.09
C LEU A 875 -29.10 -24.53 0.88
N ILE A 876 -28.84 -25.83 1.12
CA ILE A 876 -28.68 -26.82 0.05
C ILE A 876 -29.95 -26.91 -0.80
N ASN A 877 -31.12 -26.91 -0.18
CA ASN A 877 -32.39 -27.03 -0.89
C ASN A 877 -32.72 -25.76 -1.68
N ASP A 878 -32.47 -24.60 -1.10
CA ASP A 878 -32.65 -23.30 -1.75
C ASP A 878 -31.71 -23.14 -2.97
N LEU A 879 -30.42 -23.45 -2.81
CA LEU A 879 -29.45 -23.46 -3.92
C LEU A 879 -29.81 -24.46 -5.05
N LYS A 880 -30.40 -25.61 -4.71
CA LYS A 880 -30.91 -26.57 -5.71
C LYS A 880 -32.13 -26.04 -6.44
N ALA A 881 -33.07 -25.44 -5.72
CA ALA A 881 -34.28 -24.86 -6.30
C ALA A 881 -33.92 -23.73 -7.26
N ASN A 882 -32.88 -22.96 -6.93
CA ASN A 882 -32.40 -21.80 -7.69
C ASN A 882 -31.13 -22.10 -8.51
N ALA A 883 -30.91 -23.36 -8.91
CA ALA A 883 -29.73 -23.77 -9.66
C ALA A 883 -29.56 -23.06 -11.02
N ASN A 884 -30.66 -22.56 -11.59
CA ASN A 884 -30.69 -21.84 -12.87
C ASN A 884 -30.57 -20.31 -12.72
N ALA A 885 -30.50 -19.78 -11.50
CA ALA A 885 -30.25 -18.36 -11.29
C ALA A 885 -28.94 -17.97 -11.98
N LYS A 886 -28.93 -16.83 -12.69
CA LYS A 886 -27.73 -16.42 -13.42
C LYS A 886 -26.64 -16.02 -12.45
N TRP A 887 -26.99 -15.30 -11.41
CA TRP A 887 -26.11 -14.88 -10.33
C TRP A 887 -26.61 -15.43 -9.01
N LYS A 888 -25.74 -16.07 -8.23
CA LYS A 888 -26.04 -16.47 -6.85
C LYS A 888 -25.14 -15.67 -5.92
N ILE A 889 -25.77 -14.90 -5.03
CA ILE A 889 -25.08 -13.97 -4.13
C ILE A 889 -25.49 -14.30 -2.69
N ILE A 890 -24.52 -14.49 -1.81
CA ILE A 890 -24.78 -14.77 -0.39
C ILE A 890 -24.34 -13.57 0.45
N LEU A 891 -25.17 -13.20 1.43
CA LEU A 891 -24.88 -12.23 2.47
C LEU A 891 -24.79 -12.95 3.82
N LEU A 892 -23.72 -12.69 4.58
CA LEU A 892 -23.54 -13.25 5.92
C LEU A 892 -22.65 -12.31 6.75
N HIS A 893 -22.62 -12.46 8.07
CA HIS A 893 -21.84 -11.55 8.92
C HIS A 893 -20.39 -11.99 9.09
N GLU A 894 -20.14 -13.05 9.85
CA GLU A 894 -18.80 -13.55 10.12
C GLU A 894 -18.19 -14.28 8.90
N PRO A 895 -16.97 -13.91 8.47
CA PRO A 895 -16.41 -14.28 7.18
C PRO A 895 -16.08 -15.77 7.06
N VAL A 896 -16.36 -16.35 5.88
CA VAL A 896 -15.95 -17.74 5.57
C VAL A 896 -14.43 -17.83 5.44
N TYR A 897 -13.84 -16.86 4.75
CA TYR A 897 -12.41 -16.66 4.66
C TYR A 897 -12.02 -15.41 5.47
N HIS A 898 -11.45 -15.63 6.65
CA HIS A 898 -11.05 -14.57 7.57
C HIS A 898 -9.63 -14.05 7.27
N ARG A 899 -9.41 -12.75 7.48
CA ARG A 899 -8.13 -12.06 7.20
C ARG A 899 -6.90 -12.60 7.94
N ALA A 900 -7.11 -13.18 9.13
CA ALA A 900 -6.05 -13.62 10.05
C ALA A 900 -5.70 -15.11 9.93
N GLY A 901 -6.28 -15.80 8.95
CA GLY A 901 -6.07 -17.24 8.72
C GLY A 901 -6.92 -18.09 9.65
N GLY A 902 -7.36 -19.23 9.12
CA GLY A 902 -8.36 -20.09 9.75
C GLY A 902 -9.73 -19.88 9.11
N ILE A 903 -10.35 -21.00 8.75
CA ILE A 903 -11.80 -21.07 8.62
C ILE A 903 -12.29 -20.97 10.06
N GLU A 904 -12.96 -19.89 10.45
CA GLU A 904 -13.70 -19.87 11.72
C GLU A 904 -14.60 -21.12 11.73
N ASP A 905 -14.47 -21.99 12.73
CA ASP A 905 -14.95 -23.39 12.81
C ASP A 905 -16.39 -23.64 12.24
N ARG A 906 -16.57 -23.56 10.91
CA ARG A 906 -17.81 -23.82 10.16
C ARG A 906 -17.53 -24.75 8.98
N PRO A 907 -17.13 -26.01 9.24
CA PRO A 907 -16.48 -26.90 8.28
C PRO A 907 -17.32 -27.31 7.05
N TRP A 908 -18.55 -26.82 6.90
CA TRP A 908 -19.40 -27.08 5.74
C TRP A 908 -19.67 -25.85 4.86
N LEU A 909 -19.48 -24.63 5.39
CA LEU A 909 -20.00 -23.41 4.77
C LEU A 909 -19.33 -23.16 3.41
N ASN A 910 -18.00 -23.18 3.37
CA ASN A 910 -17.23 -23.11 2.13
C ASN A 910 -17.58 -24.25 1.16
N THR A 911 -17.70 -25.49 1.65
CA THR A 911 -17.97 -26.67 0.84
C THR A 911 -19.33 -26.58 0.14
N VAL A 912 -20.37 -26.14 0.85
CA VAL A 912 -21.71 -25.96 0.27
C VAL A 912 -21.73 -24.76 -0.67
N ILE A 913 -21.23 -23.61 -0.24
CA ILE A 913 -21.24 -22.39 -1.06
C ILE A 913 -20.52 -22.61 -2.39
N GLU A 914 -19.30 -23.14 -2.36
CA GLU A 914 -18.48 -23.36 -3.54
C GLU A 914 -18.96 -24.54 -4.37
N GLY A 915 -19.40 -25.63 -3.72
CA GLY A 915 -19.88 -26.84 -4.39
C GLY A 915 -21.15 -26.61 -5.23
N TYR A 916 -21.97 -25.64 -4.85
CA TYR A 916 -23.17 -25.24 -5.61
C TYR A 916 -22.92 -24.03 -6.53
N GLY A 917 -21.66 -23.59 -6.67
CA GLY A 917 -21.26 -22.57 -7.64
C GLY A 917 -21.88 -21.20 -7.37
N VAL A 918 -21.85 -20.74 -6.12
CA VAL A 918 -22.15 -19.35 -5.75
C VAL A 918 -21.10 -18.43 -6.38
N ASP A 919 -21.51 -17.27 -6.90
CA ASP A 919 -20.60 -16.37 -7.61
C ASP A 919 -19.89 -15.41 -6.64
N LEU A 920 -20.66 -14.81 -5.73
CA LEU A 920 -20.19 -13.79 -4.80
C LEU A 920 -20.74 -14.01 -3.38
N VAL A 921 -19.88 -13.89 -2.38
CA VAL A 921 -20.26 -13.82 -0.97
C VAL A 921 -19.83 -12.47 -0.40
N ILE A 922 -20.78 -11.74 0.16
CA ILE A 922 -20.59 -10.43 0.79
C ILE A 922 -20.67 -10.63 2.31
N GLN A 923 -19.61 -10.25 3.02
CA GLN A 923 -19.41 -10.54 4.44
C GLN A 923 -19.00 -9.29 5.25
N GLY A 924 -19.15 -9.34 6.57
CA GLY A 924 -18.81 -8.28 7.52
C GLY A 924 -17.76 -8.71 8.55
N HIS A 925 -17.94 -8.29 9.81
CA HIS A 925 -17.19 -8.63 11.02
C HIS A 925 -15.75 -8.09 11.08
N SER A 926 -14.97 -8.27 10.01
CA SER A 926 -13.69 -7.59 9.88
C SER A 926 -13.93 -6.15 9.48
N HIS A 927 -13.43 -5.20 10.28
CA HIS A 927 -13.59 -3.76 10.05
C HIS A 927 -12.60 -3.24 9.00
N LEU A 928 -12.57 -3.89 7.85
CA LEU A 928 -11.75 -3.53 6.71
C LEU A 928 -12.37 -4.15 5.45
N VAL A 929 -11.82 -3.82 4.30
CA VAL A 929 -12.21 -4.42 3.03
C VAL A 929 -11.29 -5.60 2.74
N THR A 930 -11.83 -6.79 2.46
CA THR A 930 -11.05 -7.91 1.92
C THR A 930 -11.71 -8.49 0.67
N ARG A 931 -10.90 -9.21 -0.11
CA ARG A 931 -11.36 -10.00 -1.23
C ARG A 931 -10.50 -11.24 -1.40
N THR A 932 -11.10 -12.41 -1.62
CA THR A 932 -10.39 -13.64 -1.99
C THR A 932 -10.05 -13.70 -3.47
N TYR A 933 -9.13 -14.59 -3.84
CA TYR A 933 -9.14 -15.17 -5.18
C TYR A 933 -10.44 -15.98 -5.40
N PRO A 934 -10.78 -16.39 -6.64
CA PRO A 934 -11.85 -17.34 -6.88
C PRO A 934 -11.55 -18.67 -6.18
N MET A 935 -12.43 -19.07 -5.27
CA MET A 935 -12.28 -20.26 -4.43
C MET A 935 -13.17 -21.41 -4.92
N LYS A 936 -12.66 -22.64 -4.82
CA LYS A 936 -13.42 -23.86 -5.06
C LYS A 936 -12.89 -25.02 -4.25
N ASN A 937 -13.76 -25.70 -3.53
CA ASN A 937 -13.42 -26.80 -2.62
C ASN A 937 -12.33 -26.41 -1.60
N GLY A 938 -12.39 -25.19 -1.08
CA GLY A 938 -11.39 -24.69 -0.14
C GLY A 938 -10.09 -24.22 -0.79
N GLN A 939 -9.95 -24.31 -2.11
CA GLN A 939 -8.69 -24.07 -2.83
C GLN A 939 -8.81 -22.87 -3.77
N ILE A 940 -7.68 -22.18 -3.99
CA ILE A 940 -7.59 -21.11 -4.98
C ILE A 940 -7.63 -21.74 -6.38
N VAL A 941 -8.60 -21.32 -7.21
CA VAL A 941 -8.73 -21.85 -8.57
C VAL A 941 -7.73 -21.20 -9.51
N THR A 942 -7.57 -19.88 -9.42
CA THR A 942 -6.59 -19.14 -10.21
C THR A 942 -6.19 -17.85 -9.52
N LYS A 943 -4.95 -17.45 -9.75
CA LYS A 943 -4.40 -16.15 -9.34
C LYS A 943 -4.28 -15.18 -10.53
N THR A 944 -4.66 -15.60 -11.74
CA THR A 944 -4.56 -14.79 -12.96
C THR A 944 -5.76 -13.84 -13.09
N ASN A 945 -5.51 -12.60 -13.53
CA ASN A 945 -6.54 -11.57 -13.75
C ASN A 945 -7.52 -11.39 -12.58
N PRO A 946 -7.02 -11.16 -11.35
CA PRO A 946 -7.86 -11.10 -10.15
C PRO A 946 -8.91 -9.99 -10.17
N ASP A 947 -8.76 -8.96 -11.00
CA ASP A 947 -9.74 -7.87 -11.12
C ASP A 947 -10.82 -8.14 -12.21
N ASN A 948 -10.63 -9.15 -13.07
CA ASN A 948 -11.54 -9.58 -14.13
C ASN A 948 -11.75 -11.09 -14.08
N ILE A 949 -12.68 -11.53 -13.24
CA ILE A 949 -12.91 -12.93 -12.90
C ILE A 949 -13.90 -13.54 -13.89
N LEU A 950 -13.53 -14.66 -14.49
CA LEU A 950 -14.45 -15.40 -15.36
C LEU A 950 -15.52 -16.08 -14.51
N LYS A 951 -16.78 -15.91 -14.92
CA LYS A 951 -17.91 -16.56 -14.26
C LYS A 951 -17.73 -18.08 -14.19
N GLY A 952 -18.09 -18.68 -13.07
CA GLY A 952 -18.07 -20.14 -12.86
C GLY A 952 -16.69 -20.74 -12.59
N VAL A 953 -15.62 -19.92 -12.56
CA VAL A 953 -14.28 -20.38 -12.18
C VAL A 953 -14.23 -20.74 -10.69
N GLY A 954 -14.81 -19.92 -9.83
CA GLY A 954 -14.91 -20.14 -8.38
C GLY A 954 -15.68 -19.01 -7.70
N THR A 955 -15.99 -19.19 -6.41
CA THR A 955 -16.69 -18.21 -5.59
C THR A 955 -15.74 -17.13 -5.11
N VAL A 956 -16.15 -15.86 -5.18
CA VAL A 956 -15.39 -14.74 -4.62
C VAL A 956 -16.01 -14.32 -3.29
N TYR A 957 -15.20 -14.18 -2.25
CA TYR A 957 -15.64 -13.68 -0.94
C TYR A 957 -15.09 -12.28 -0.76
N THR A 958 -15.95 -11.33 -0.38
CA THR A 958 -15.54 -9.96 -0.08
C THR A 958 -16.08 -9.49 1.27
N THR A 959 -15.19 -9.06 2.16
CA THR A 959 -15.58 -8.41 3.42
C THR A 959 -15.69 -6.90 3.21
N ILE A 960 -16.76 -6.30 3.72
CA ILE A 960 -17.07 -4.87 3.57
C ILE A 960 -17.44 -4.20 4.91
N GLY A 961 -16.90 -4.67 6.04
CA GLY A 961 -17.24 -4.18 7.40
C GLY A 961 -16.70 -2.80 7.77
N SER A 962 -16.54 -1.93 6.78
CA SER A 962 -15.79 -0.67 6.88
C SER A 962 -16.68 0.57 7.08
N THR A 963 -17.90 0.42 7.59
CA THR A 963 -18.82 1.55 7.88
C THR A 963 -18.62 2.13 9.29
N THR A 964 -17.92 1.40 10.16
CA THR A 964 -17.48 1.85 11.50
C THR A 964 -16.19 2.68 11.42
N LEU A 965 -15.73 3.19 12.56
CA LEU A 965 -14.44 3.86 12.68
C LEU A 965 -13.31 2.96 13.19
N ASN A 966 -13.62 1.90 13.94
CA ASN A 966 -12.59 1.00 14.47
C ASN A 966 -12.06 0.08 13.36
N HIS A 967 -11.47 0.69 12.34
CA HIS A 967 -10.91 -0.04 11.22
C HIS A 967 -9.82 -0.96 11.71
N ASP A 968 -9.97 -2.23 11.37
CA ASP A 968 -8.98 -3.22 11.66
C ASP A 968 -7.68 -2.82 10.96
N GLY A 969 -6.58 -2.91 11.70
CA GLY A 969 -5.26 -2.71 11.12
C GLY A 969 -4.99 -3.82 10.12
N ALA A 970 -4.72 -3.45 8.87
CA ALA A 970 -4.21 -4.38 7.85
C ALA A 970 -2.81 -4.95 8.18
N ASN A 971 -2.24 -4.56 9.33
CA ASN A 971 -0.91 -4.94 9.84
C ASN A 971 -0.96 -6.20 10.73
N ASP A 972 -2.16 -6.69 11.06
CA ASP A 972 -2.34 -7.78 12.00
C ASP A 972 -2.44 -9.14 11.30
N THR A 973 -1.28 -9.79 11.24
CA THR A 973 -1.01 -11.24 11.35
C THR A 973 -1.66 -12.24 10.36
N ALA A 974 -0.77 -13.09 9.83
CA ALA A 974 -0.94 -14.22 8.89
C ALA A 974 -1.15 -13.84 7.41
N HIS A 975 -0.18 -14.19 6.55
CA HIS A 975 -0.45 -14.32 5.12
C HIS A 975 -1.48 -15.45 4.95
N VAL A 976 -2.70 -15.09 4.58
CA VAL A 976 -3.74 -16.03 4.16
C VAL A 976 -3.68 -16.05 2.64
N GLU A 977 -3.29 -17.20 2.07
CA GLU A 977 -3.01 -17.32 0.64
C GLU A 977 -4.26 -17.02 -0.21
N GLU A 978 -5.43 -17.32 0.34
CA GLU A 978 -6.74 -17.20 -0.26
C GLU A 978 -7.19 -15.75 -0.44
N ILE A 979 -6.76 -14.85 0.45
CA ILE A 979 -7.09 -13.43 0.34
C ILE A 979 -6.23 -12.84 -0.80
N TYR A 980 -6.84 -12.24 -1.81
CA TYR A 980 -6.19 -11.48 -2.88
C TYR A 980 -5.97 -10.00 -2.52
N GLY A 981 -7.02 -9.34 -2.03
CA GLY A 981 -7.07 -7.92 -1.73
C GLY A 981 -7.42 -7.68 -0.28
N MET A 982 -6.79 -6.68 0.33
CA MET A 982 -7.19 -6.16 1.63
C MET A 982 -6.93 -4.66 1.59
N SER A 983 -7.84 -3.85 2.11
CA SER A 983 -7.74 -2.39 2.16
C SER A 983 -8.42 -1.92 3.44
N THR A 984 -7.81 -0.99 4.16
CA THR A 984 -8.41 -0.41 5.37
C THR A 984 -8.65 1.08 5.13
N PRO A 985 -9.88 1.60 5.32
CA PRO A 985 -10.14 3.01 5.09
C PRO A 985 -9.29 3.92 5.99
N ILE A 986 -9.13 5.18 5.59
CA ILE A 986 -8.37 6.18 6.34
C ILE A 986 -9.02 6.37 7.71
N LEU A 987 -8.18 6.48 8.75
CA LEU A 987 -8.64 6.70 10.12
C LEU A 987 -9.67 7.84 10.16
N SER A 988 -10.86 7.53 10.66
CA SER A 988 -12.02 8.43 10.75
C SER A 988 -12.88 8.62 9.49
N GLN A 989 -12.71 7.77 8.47
CA GLN A 989 -13.51 7.78 7.24
C GLN A 989 -14.24 6.45 7.03
N PRO A 990 -15.57 6.44 6.89
CA PRO A 990 -16.31 5.22 6.54
C PRO A 990 -16.24 4.91 5.04
N ALA A 991 -16.54 3.66 4.71
CA ALA A 991 -16.68 3.18 3.36
C ALA A 991 -18.08 2.61 3.09
N TYR A 992 -18.45 2.58 1.82
CA TYR A 992 -19.65 1.96 1.29
C TYR A 992 -19.30 1.14 0.05
N THR A 993 -20.11 0.14 -0.26
CA THR A 993 -19.97 -0.66 -1.47
C THR A 993 -21.23 -0.53 -2.31
N TYR A 994 -21.09 -0.45 -3.62
CA TYR A 994 -22.20 -0.69 -4.53
C TYR A 994 -21.83 -1.77 -5.53
N ILE A 995 -22.84 -2.55 -5.92
CA ILE A 995 -22.70 -3.67 -6.82
C ILE A 995 -23.71 -3.51 -7.94
N THR A 996 -23.23 -3.50 -9.18
CA THR A 996 -24.08 -3.46 -10.37
C THR A 996 -24.10 -4.83 -11.03
N VAL A 997 -25.29 -5.38 -11.20
CA VAL A 997 -25.55 -6.60 -11.94
C VAL A 997 -25.99 -6.19 -13.34
N LYS A 998 -25.20 -6.51 -14.37
CA LYS A 998 -25.47 -6.20 -15.78
C LYS A 998 -25.49 -7.49 -16.57
N GLY A 999 -26.63 -8.12 -16.76
CA GLY A 999 -26.78 -9.28 -17.65
C GLY A 999 -25.71 -10.36 -17.39
N ASP A 1000 -24.60 -10.31 -18.13
CA ASP A 1000 -23.41 -11.16 -18.12
C ASP A 1000 -22.23 -10.71 -17.23
N LYS A 1001 -22.40 -9.69 -16.38
CA LYS A 1001 -21.37 -9.17 -15.50
C LYS A 1001 -21.90 -8.72 -14.13
N LEU A 1002 -21.15 -8.99 -13.07
CA LEU A 1002 -21.21 -8.34 -11.76
C LEU A 1002 -20.04 -7.36 -11.65
N GLU A 1003 -20.32 -6.12 -11.29
CA GLU A 1003 -19.31 -5.09 -11.03
C GLU A 1003 -19.40 -4.67 -9.57
N VAL A 1004 -18.31 -4.85 -8.83
CA VAL A 1004 -18.22 -4.53 -7.40
C VAL A 1004 -17.25 -3.37 -7.23
N THR A 1005 -17.69 -2.35 -6.50
CA THR A 1005 -16.86 -1.19 -6.17
C THR A 1005 -17.08 -0.79 -4.73
N THR A 1006 -15.99 -0.76 -3.95
CA THR A 1006 -15.99 -0.27 -2.58
C THR A 1006 -15.25 1.06 -2.52
N LYS A 1007 -15.89 2.08 -1.97
CA LYS A 1007 -15.36 3.44 -1.85
C LYS A 1007 -15.40 3.94 -0.42
N GLN A 1008 -14.46 4.78 -0.06
CA GLN A 1008 -14.54 5.66 1.08
C GLN A 1008 -15.44 6.86 0.75
N VAL A 1009 -16.05 7.49 1.76
CA VAL A 1009 -16.95 8.65 1.59
C VAL A 1009 -16.32 9.90 0.96
N ASP A 1010 -14.99 10.00 0.94
CA ASP A 1010 -14.29 11.07 0.21
C ASP A 1010 -14.10 10.76 -1.28
N GLY A 1011 -14.66 9.65 -1.77
CA GLY A 1011 -14.60 9.19 -3.15
C GLY A 1011 -13.48 8.21 -3.44
N LEU A 1012 -12.56 7.96 -2.49
CA LEU A 1012 -11.43 7.05 -2.70
C LEU A 1012 -11.90 5.61 -2.94
N VAL A 1013 -11.45 4.99 -4.05
CA VAL A 1013 -11.75 3.58 -4.35
C VAL A 1013 -10.81 2.67 -3.55
N LEU A 1014 -11.39 1.82 -2.69
CA LEU A 1014 -10.64 0.90 -1.84
C LEU A 1014 -10.43 -0.48 -2.49
N ASP A 1015 -11.41 -0.95 -3.26
CA ASP A 1015 -11.32 -2.14 -4.11
C ASP A 1015 -12.33 -2.02 -5.27
N SER A 1016 -12.00 -2.62 -6.41
CA SER A 1016 -12.94 -2.81 -7.52
C SER A 1016 -12.56 -4.01 -8.36
N PHE A 1017 -13.56 -4.82 -8.71
CA PHE A 1017 -13.41 -5.99 -9.56
C PHE A 1017 -14.71 -6.32 -10.29
N ASN A 1018 -14.63 -7.23 -11.25
CA ASN A 1018 -15.81 -7.77 -11.90
C ASN A 1018 -15.77 -9.29 -12.04
N ILE A 1019 -16.94 -9.90 -12.07
CA ILE A 1019 -17.18 -11.30 -12.41
C ILE A 1019 -18.05 -11.31 -13.65
N GLY A 1020 -17.61 -11.88 -14.78
CA GLY A 1020 -18.42 -11.83 -16.00
C GLY A 1020 -18.02 -12.81 -17.10
N ASP A 1021 -18.82 -12.82 -18.16
CA ASP A 1021 -18.65 -13.71 -19.33
C ASP A 1021 -17.66 -13.14 -20.39
N ASN A 1022 -16.93 -12.05 -20.08
CA ASN A 1022 -16.20 -11.20 -21.05
C ASN A 1022 -15.28 -11.93 -22.05
N ASN A 1023 -15.52 -11.64 -23.33
CA ASN A 1023 -14.55 -11.65 -24.45
C ASN A 1023 -14.57 -10.21 -25.03
N PRO A 1024 -13.46 -9.42 -25.19
CA PRO A 1024 -12.17 -9.84 -25.80
C PRO A 1024 -10.87 -9.12 -25.33
N VAL A 1025 -9.83 -9.90 -25.02
CA VAL A 1025 -8.58 -10.00 -25.80
C VAL A 1025 -8.36 -11.50 -25.88
N PRO A 1026 -8.09 -12.14 -27.03
CA PRO A 1026 -7.85 -13.57 -27.01
C PRO A 1026 -6.52 -13.84 -26.28
N PRO A 1027 -6.47 -14.52 -25.12
CA PRO A 1027 -5.59 -15.66 -25.06
C PRO A 1027 -6.17 -16.65 -26.09
N GLU A 1028 -5.33 -17.09 -27.01
CA GLU A 1028 -5.68 -18.09 -28.01
C GLU A 1028 -6.63 -19.14 -27.44
N VAL A 1029 -7.76 -19.31 -28.13
CA VAL A 1029 -8.73 -20.42 -28.06
C VAL A 1029 -8.48 -21.39 -26.88
N GLN A 1030 -9.37 -21.35 -25.89
CA GLN A 1030 -9.57 -22.50 -25.00
C GLN A 1030 -9.73 -23.77 -25.84
N ASP A 1031 -8.73 -24.63 -25.74
CA ASP A 1031 -8.72 -26.02 -26.16
C ASP A 1031 -7.52 -26.61 -25.37
N ASN A 1032 -7.56 -27.70 -24.63
CA ASN A 1032 -8.48 -28.81 -24.48
C ASN A 1032 -7.72 -29.73 -23.51
N GLY A 1033 -8.02 -29.87 -22.22
CA GLY A 1033 -7.46 -30.94 -21.35
C GLY A 1033 -5.94 -31.27 -21.35
N ASN A 1034 -5.02 -30.46 -21.91
CA ASN A 1034 -3.59 -30.77 -22.00
C ASN A 1034 -2.89 -30.48 -20.67
N LEU A 1035 -2.68 -31.53 -19.88
CA LEU A 1035 -1.97 -31.54 -18.60
C LEU A 1035 -0.49 -31.16 -18.71
N ALA A 1036 0.14 -31.36 -19.87
CA ALA A 1036 1.53 -30.98 -20.08
C ALA A 1036 1.69 -29.47 -20.30
N LYS A 1037 0.60 -28.70 -20.47
CA LYS A 1037 0.66 -27.30 -20.88
C LYS A 1037 1.45 -26.42 -19.89
N TYR A 1038 2.45 -25.70 -20.38
CA TYR A 1038 3.41 -24.87 -19.65
C TYR A 1038 4.18 -25.60 -18.54
N LYS A 1039 4.26 -26.93 -18.61
CA LYS A 1039 5.03 -27.73 -17.64
C LYS A 1039 6.50 -27.76 -18.02
N PRO A 1040 7.42 -27.71 -17.03
CA PRO A 1040 8.84 -27.81 -17.29
C PRO A 1040 9.18 -29.19 -17.84
N TYR A 1041 10.17 -29.23 -18.74
CA TYR A 1041 10.70 -30.48 -19.26
C TYR A 1041 12.22 -30.50 -19.31
N THR A 1042 12.75 -31.71 -19.47
CA THR A 1042 14.17 -31.96 -19.74
C THR A 1042 14.31 -32.76 -21.04
N THR A 1043 15.42 -32.54 -21.75
CA THR A 1043 15.69 -33.23 -23.02
C THR A 1043 16.95 -34.08 -22.94
N SER A 1044 17.00 -35.12 -23.76
CA SER A 1044 18.19 -35.95 -23.97
C SER A 1044 18.37 -36.18 -25.47
N GLY A 1045 19.54 -35.79 -26.00
CA GLY A 1045 19.88 -35.92 -27.42
C GLY A 1045 19.55 -34.72 -28.31
N ILE A 1046 19.26 -33.55 -27.72
CA ILE A 1046 19.15 -32.28 -28.46
C ILE A 1046 20.53 -31.94 -29.06
N TYR A 1047 20.56 -31.48 -30.31
CA TYR A 1047 21.79 -31.15 -31.00
C TYR A 1047 22.10 -29.66 -30.87
N SER A 1048 23.28 -29.33 -30.35
CA SER A 1048 23.81 -27.97 -30.36
C SER A 1048 24.66 -27.73 -31.62
N ASN A 1049 24.59 -26.52 -32.17
CA ASN A 1049 25.45 -26.13 -33.28
C ASN A 1049 26.93 -26.04 -32.86
N GLU A 1050 27.84 -25.77 -33.80
CA GLU A 1050 29.30 -25.71 -33.52
C GLU A 1050 29.70 -24.65 -32.47
N SER A 1051 28.84 -23.66 -32.22
CA SER A 1051 28.99 -22.63 -31.18
C SER A 1051 28.42 -23.03 -29.81
N GLY A 1052 27.88 -24.25 -29.66
CA GLY A 1052 27.29 -24.74 -28.42
C GLY A 1052 25.87 -24.23 -28.14
N THR A 1053 25.29 -23.44 -29.04
CA THR A 1053 23.90 -22.99 -28.92
C THR A 1053 22.97 -24.16 -29.28
N PRO A 1054 22.04 -24.56 -28.39
CA PRO A 1054 21.02 -25.54 -28.72
C PRO A 1054 20.23 -25.08 -29.95
N TYR A 1055 19.82 -26.02 -30.79
CA TYR A 1055 18.74 -25.74 -31.74
C TYR A 1055 17.50 -25.25 -30.99
N PRO A 1056 16.72 -24.31 -31.56
CA PRO A 1056 15.93 -23.41 -30.75
C PRO A 1056 14.94 -24.13 -29.83
N ASP A 1057 15.08 -23.79 -28.56
CA ASP A 1057 14.13 -23.95 -27.47
C ASP A 1057 14.51 -22.82 -26.51
N GLU A 1058 13.91 -21.65 -26.73
CA GLU A 1058 14.11 -20.50 -25.87
C GLU A 1058 13.18 -20.68 -24.64
N ASN A 1059 13.79 -20.91 -23.48
CA ASN A 1059 13.17 -20.93 -22.13
C ASN A 1059 12.46 -22.21 -21.63
N GLY A 1060 12.59 -23.37 -22.29
CA GLY A 1060 12.26 -24.68 -21.67
C GLY A 1060 10.77 -24.95 -21.41
N MET A 1061 9.88 -24.21 -22.10
CA MET A 1061 8.42 -24.36 -22.04
C MET A 1061 7.77 -24.36 -23.43
N THR A 1062 8.53 -24.16 -24.51
CA THR A 1062 8.00 -24.04 -25.88
C THR A 1062 7.52 -25.38 -26.45
N MET A 1063 8.03 -26.53 -25.98
CA MET A 1063 7.48 -27.85 -26.37
C MET A 1063 6.27 -28.29 -25.54
N THR A 1064 5.80 -27.43 -24.64
CA THR A 1064 4.63 -27.66 -23.81
C THR A 1064 3.68 -26.45 -23.85
N ASP A 1065 3.85 -25.48 -24.74
CA ASP A 1065 3.04 -24.25 -24.73
C ASP A 1065 1.66 -24.43 -25.37
N GLY A 1066 1.40 -25.59 -25.97
CA GLY A 1066 0.19 -25.91 -26.71
C GLY A 1066 0.17 -25.35 -28.13
N ILE A 1067 1.25 -24.74 -28.61
CA ILE A 1067 1.37 -24.11 -29.93
C ILE A 1067 2.12 -25.06 -30.86
N VAL A 1068 1.41 -25.57 -31.88
CA VAL A 1068 2.02 -26.45 -32.89
C VAL A 1068 2.61 -25.59 -34.01
N ALA A 1069 3.85 -25.86 -34.42
CA ALA A 1069 4.50 -25.13 -35.50
C ALA A 1069 3.73 -25.22 -36.85
N ASP A 1070 3.48 -24.06 -37.48
CA ASP A 1070 2.65 -23.92 -38.70
C ASP A 1070 3.33 -24.34 -40.02
N LYS A 1071 4.63 -24.69 -40.02
CA LYS A 1071 5.42 -24.97 -41.23
C LYS A 1071 6.23 -26.26 -41.13
N LEU A 1072 6.46 -26.91 -42.27
CA LEU A 1072 7.42 -28.02 -42.42
C LEU A 1072 8.83 -27.59 -41.95
N ALA A 1073 9.51 -28.45 -41.19
CA ALA A 1073 10.78 -28.11 -40.55
C ALA A 1073 11.91 -27.86 -41.58
N SER A 1074 12.62 -26.75 -41.42
CA SER A 1074 13.95 -26.50 -41.98
C SER A 1074 14.96 -26.43 -40.84
N TYR A 1075 16.25 -26.62 -41.15
CA TYR A 1075 17.34 -26.43 -40.20
C TYR A 1075 17.18 -25.10 -39.43
N ASP A 1076 17.02 -23.97 -40.10
CA ASP A 1076 17.04 -22.70 -39.36
C ASP A 1076 15.68 -22.29 -38.75
N ASN A 1077 14.73 -23.23 -38.57
CA ASN A 1077 13.42 -22.91 -38.02
C ASN A 1077 13.41 -23.01 -36.49
N SER A 1078 13.20 -21.87 -35.82
CA SER A 1078 13.17 -21.79 -34.36
C SER A 1078 11.93 -22.36 -33.68
N SER A 1079 10.94 -22.82 -34.45
CA SER A 1079 9.71 -23.42 -33.92
C SER A 1079 9.81 -24.95 -33.70
N PHE A 1080 10.99 -25.56 -33.78
CA PHE A 1080 11.18 -27.00 -33.58
C PHE A 1080 12.43 -27.31 -32.76
N ALA A 1081 12.30 -28.28 -31.84
CA ALA A 1081 13.45 -28.87 -31.16
C ALA A 1081 14.11 -29.95 -32.04
N GLY A 1082 15.41 -29.77 -32.30
CA GLY A 1082 16.21 -30.65 -33.17
C GLY A 1082 17.02 -31.71 -32.41
N PHE A 1083 16.65 -32.98 -32.57
CA PHE A 1083 17.37 -34.12 -32.03
C PHE A 1083 18.20 -34.82 -33.11
N ASN A 1084 19.43 -35.24 -32.78
CA ASN A 1084 20.33 -35.89 -33.73
C ASN A 1084 20.87 -37.21 -33.18
N LYS A 1085 20.82 -38.27 -33.99
CA LYS A 1085 21.30 -39.61 -33.60
C LYS A 1085 22.80 -39.69 -33.35
N GLN A 1086 23.55 -38.70 -33.81
CA GLN A 1086 25.00 -38.61 -33.61
C GLN A 1086 25.38 -38.06 -32.23
N THR A 1087 24.43 -37.54 -31.45
CA THR A 1087 24.67 -37.12 -30.07
C THR A 1087 25.06 -38.32 -29.19
N ASP A 1088 25.94 -38.10 -28.22
CA ASP A 1088 26.38 -39.16 -27.30
C ASP A 1088 25.21 -39.75 -26.51
N ALA A 1089 24.25 -38.91 -26.14
CA ALA A 1089 23.01 -39.33 -25.50
C ALA A 1089 22.24 -40.38 -26.33
N TYR A 1090 22.03 -40.13 -27.62
CA TYR A 1090 21.34 -41.09 -28.49
C TYR A 1090 22.18 -42.34 -28.75
N LYS A 1091 23.50 -42.22 -28.96
CA LYS A 1091 24.40 -43.37 -29.15
C LYS A 1091 24.44 -44.31 -27.94
N ASN A 1092 24.36 -43.74 -26.73
CA ASN A 1092 24.40 -44.51 -25.49
C ASN A 1092 23.04 -45.14 -25.17
N ASN A 1093 21.95 -44.39 -25.37
CA ASN A 1093 20.61 -44.80 -24.94
C ASN A 1093 19.80 -45.51 -26.04
N GLY A 1094 20.16 -45.29 -27.31
CA GLY A 1094 19.43 -45.79 -28.49
C GLY A 1094 18.20 -44.96 -28.87
N TYR A 1095 17.91 -43.86 -28.14
CA TYR A 1095 16.76 -42.97 -28.36
C TYR A 1095 17.09 -41.53 -27.91
N ALA A 1096 16.31 -40.57 -28.41
CA ALA A 1096 16.22 -39.22 -27.84
C ALA A 1096 14.98 -39.15 -26.96
N SER A 1097 14.95 -38.24 -25.98
CA SER A 1097 13.77 -38.12 -25.11
C SER A 1097 13.45 -36.71 -24.68
N ILE A 1098 12.16 -36.48 -24.46
CA ILE A 1098 11.62 -35.33 -23.73
C ILE A 1098 10.94 -35.87 -22.47
N THR A 1099 11.26 -35.32 -21.31
CA THR A 1099 10.66 -35.71 -20.02
C THR A 1099 9.94 -34.53 -19.41
N VAL A 1100 8.64 -34.62 -19.20
CA VAL A 1100 7.77 -33.59 -18.62
C VAL A 1100 7.43 -33.96 -17.18
N ASP A 1101 7.53 -33.00 -16.24
CA ASP A 1101 7.01 -33.13 -14.87
C ASP A 1101 5.65 -32.43 -14.78
N LEU A 1102 4.57 -33.18 -14.54
CA LEU A 1102 3.22 -32.63 -14.41
C LEU A 1102 3.01 -31.85 -13.10
N GLY A 1103 3.94 -31.97 -12.14
CA GLY A 1103 3.86 -31.38 -10.80
C GLY A 1103 3.18 -32.31 -9.79
N GLU A 1104 2.13 -33.00 -10.21
CA GLU A 1104 1.39 -33.97 -9.40
C GLU A 1104 1.09 -35.25 -10.21
N LYS A 1105 0.56 -36.27 -9.53
CA LYS A 1105 0.24 -37.56 -10.15
C LYS A 1105 -1.14 -37.49 -10.82
N TYR A 1106 -1.22 -37.98 -12.06
CA TYR A 1106 -2.47 -38.00 -12.84
C TYR A 1106 -2.77 -39.41 -13.36
N SER A 1107 -4.05 -39.68 -13.56
CA SER A 1107 -4.57 -40.85 -14.25
C SER A 1107 -4.64 -40.57 -15.75
N LEU A 1108 -3.56 -40.89 -16.47
CA LEU A 1108 -3.35 -40.48 -17.85
C LEU A 1108 -4.08 -41.41 -18.81
N ASN A 1109 -4.91 -40.85 -19.70
CA ASN A 1109 -5.70 -41.60 -20.68
C ASN A 1109 -5.28 -41.34 -22.12
N LYS A 1110 -4.50 -40.28 -22.40
CA LYS A 1110 -4.00 -39.97 -23.74
C LYS A 1110 -2.69 -39.19 -23.70
N LEU A 1111 -1.77 -39.54 -24.59
CA LEU A 1111 -0.46 -38.88 -24.75
C LEU A 1111 -0.20 -38.59 -26.23
N VAL A 1112 0.36 -37.42 -26.55
CA VAL A 1112 0.59 -36.97 -27.92
C VAL A 1112 2.00 -36.41 -28.07
N ALA A 1113 2.67 -36.73 -29.17
CA ALA A 1113 3.85 -36.03 -29.62
C ALA A 1113 3.66 -35.55 -31.07
N ARG A 1114 3.86 -34.25 -31.29
CA ARG A 1114 3.76 -33.58 -32.59
C ARG A 1114 5.14 -33.51 -33.23
N VAL A 1115 5.29 -34.13 -34.39
CA VAL A 1115 6.59 -34.36 -35.05
C VAL A 1115 6.52 -34.04 -36.54
N SER A 1116 7.66 -33.66 -37.12
CA SER A 1116 7.73 -33.25 -38.53
C SER A 1116 7.86 -34.44 -39.51
N THR A 1117 7.34 -34.29 -40.74
CA THR A 1117 7.58 -35.22 -41.87
C THR A 1117 8.43 -34.57 -42.96
N ALA A 1118 9.24 -35.38 -43.64
CA ALA A 1118 10.10 -34.90 -44.73
C ALA A 1118 9.36 -34.90 -46.09
N THR A 1119 9.44 -33.79 -46.83
CA THR A 1119 9.16 -33.75 -48.29
C THR A 1119 10.44 -34.06 -49.08
N GLU A 1120 10.32 -34.37 -50.39
CA GLU A 1120 11.44 -34.76 -51.27
C GLU A 1120 12.64 -33.79 -51.23
N THR A 1121 12.44 -32.50 -50.92
CA THR A 1121 13.49 -31.48 -50.79
C THR A 1121 14.32 -31.58 -49.50
N ASN A 1122 13.75 -32.10 -48.40
CA ASN A 1122 14.40 -32.21 -47.09
C ASN A 1122 15.18 -33.53 -46.90
N VAL A 1123 14.97 -34.50 -47.78
CA VAL A 1123 15.68 -35.79 -47.78
C VAL A 1123 17.18 -35.62 -48.05
N GLY A 1124 17.57 -34.58 -48.81
CA GLY A 1124 18.96 -34.28 -49.15
C GLY A 1124 19.85 -33.90 -47.96
N ALA A 1125 19.24 -33.52 -46.83
CA ALA A 1125 19.96 -33.05 -45.65
C ALA A 1125 19.88 -34.04 -44.46
N GLY A 1126 19.06 -35.09 -44.55
CA GLY A 1126 19.04 -36.20 -43.60
C GLY A 1126 17.94 -36.15 -42.52
N VAL A 1127 16.99 -35.23 -42.64
CA VAL A 1127 15.70 -35.27 -41.90
C VAL A 1127 14.80 -36.30 -42.58
N ARG A 1128 14.32 -37.30 -41.83
CA ARG A 1128 13.31 -38.28 -42.28
C ARG A 1128 12.30 -38.55 -41.16
N THR A 1129 11.14 -39.07 -41.54
CA THR A 1129 10.02 -39.37 -40.63
C THR A 1129 10.46 -40.17 -39.40
N ILE A 1130 9.98 -39.77 -38.22
CA ILE A 1130 10.19 -40.50 -36.97
C ILE A 1130 9.51 -41.88 -37.07
N GLY A 1131 10.25 -42.94 -36.74
CA GLY A 1131 9.80 -44.32 -36.92
C GLY A 1131 8.82 -44.77 -35.84
N ASN A 1132 9.11 -44.47 -34.57
CA ASN A 1132 8.25 -44.82 -33.44
C ASN A 1132 8.49 -43.89 -32.23
N VAL A 1133 7.41 -43.56 -31.52
CA VAL A 1133 7.44 -42.83 -30.23
C VAL A 1133 6.97 -43.78 -29.14
N ASP A 1134 7.85 -44.06 -28.18
CA ASP A 1134 7.52 -44.82 -26.98
C ASP A 1134 7.21 -43.88 -25.82
N PHE A 1135 6.08 -44.10 -25.14
CA PHE A 1135 5.64 -43.29 -24.01
C PHE A 1135 5.87 -44.04 -22.72
N TYR A 1136 6.54 -43.40 -21.76
CA TYR A 1136 6.80 -43.92 -20.43
C TYR A 1136 6.22 -42.98 -19.38
N VAL A 1137 5.80 -43.54 -18.25
CA VAL A 1137 5.33 -42.79 -17.08
C VAL A 1137 6.09 -43.22 -15.84
N SER A 1138 6.24 -42.30 -14.89
CA SER A 1138 6.94 -42.54 -13.63
C SER A 1138 6.30 -41.73 -12.49
N ASP A 1139 6.34 -42.25 -11.28
CA ASP A 1139 5.90 -41.54 -10.07
C ASP A 1139 7.04 -40.70 -9.47
N ASP A 1140 8.28 -41.17 -9.60
CA ASP A 1140 9.49 -40.66 -8.92
C ASP A 1140 10.53 -40.04 -9.88
N GLY A 1141 10.30 -40.12 -11.19
CA GLY A 1141 11.23 -39.66 -12.22
C GLY A 1141 12.43 -40.58 -12.46
N ALA A 1142 12.56 -41.67 -11.70
CA ALA A 1142 13.68 -42.63 -11.77
C ALA A 1142 13.23 -44.02 -12.27
N SER A 1143 12.04 -44.46 -11.86
CA SER A 1143 11.47 -45.77 -12.13
C SER A 1143 10.39 -45.65 -13.22
N TRP A 1144 10.72 -46.10 -14.43
CA TRP A 1144 9.87 -45.86 -15.61
C TRP A 1144 9.06 -47.09 -16.03
N LYS A 1145 7.75 -46.90 -16.23
CA LYS A 1145 6.82 -47.91 -16.77
C LYS A 1145 6.42 -47.51 -18.19
N LYS A 1146 6.49 -48.43 -19.15
CA LYS A 1146 6.05 -48.16 -20.53
C LYS A 1146 4.52 -48.11 -20.58
N ALA A 1147 3.96 -46.97 -20.96
CA ALA A 1147 2.52 -46.78 -21.15
C ALA A 1147 2.06 -47.30 -22.53
N GLY A 1148 2.89 -47.15 -23.55
CA GLY A 1148 2.59 -47.65 -24.90
C GLY A 1148 3.54 -47.10 -25.96
N SER A 1149 3.17 -47.30 -27.23
CA SER A 1149 3.92 -46.85 -28.40
C SER A 1149 2.95 -46.33 -29.45
N ALA A 1150 3.33 -45.27 -30.17
CA ALA A 1150 2.58 -44.79 -31.31
C ALA A 1150 3.52 -44.43 -32.47
N VAL A 1151 3.04 -44.69 -33.69
CA VAL A 1151 3.72 -44.32 -34.93
C VAL A 1151 3.04 -43.06 -35.48
N PRO A 1152 3.78 -42.02 -35.89
CA PRO A 1152 3.20 -40.81 -36.45
C PRO A 1152 2.32 -41.09 -37.67
N ALA A 1153 1.05 -40.66 -37.65
CA ALA A 1153 0.14 -40.83 -38.78
C ALA A 1153 0.42 -39.77 -39.87
N LEU A 1154 0.85 -40.20 -41.05
CA LEU A 1154 1.26 -39.33 -42.17
C LEU A 1154 0.14 -38.39 -42.64
N SER A 1155 0.37 -37.07 -42.59
CA SER A 1155 -0.51 -36.03 -43.12
C SER A 1155 0.32 -34.88 -43.71
N GLU A 1156 -0.25 -34.08 -44.63
CA GLU A 1156 0.52 -33.20 -45.52
C GLU A 1156 1.25 -32.02 -44.86
N ASN A 1157 1.03 -31.67 -43.59
CA ASN A 1157 1.73 -30.51 -42.99
C ASN A 1157 2.06 -30.60 -41.50
N ASN A 1158 1.65 -31.65 -40.77
CA ASN A 1158 2.07 -31.97 -39.39
C ASN A 1158 1.64 -33.41 -39.04
N THR A 1159 2.47 -34.18 -38.33
CA THR A 1159 2.13 -35.56 -37.94
C THR A 1159 2.17 -35.78 -36.45
N ASN A 1160 1.16 -36.51 -35.95
CA ASN A 1160 1.03 -36.81 -34.53
C ASN A 1160 1.29 -38.29 -34.29
N ALA A 1161 2.13 -38.60 -33.30
CA ALA A 1161 2.10 -39.88 -32.63
C ALA A 1161 1.16 -39.74 -31.41
N THR A 1162 -0.04 -40.32 -31.50
CA THR A 1162 -1.04 -40.28 -30.43
C THR A 1162 -1.22 -41.68 -29.85
N LEU A 1163 -1.04 -41.79 -28.53
CA LEU A 1163 -1.34 -42.98 -27.74
C LEU A 1163 -2.60 -42.71 -26.92
N GLU A 1164 -3.69 -43.37 -27.28
CA GLU A 1164 -4.92 -43.44 -26.48
C GLU A 1164 -4.89 -44.71 -25.62
N LEU A 1165 -5.16 -44.59 -24.31
CA LEU A 1165 -5.07 -45.69 -23.36
C LEU A 1165 -6.48 -46.12 -22.94
N SER A 1166 -6.85 -47.37 -23.29
CA SER A 1166 -8.14 -47.95 -22.86
C SER A 1166 -8.22 -48.22 -21.35
N THR A 1167 -7.07 -48.19 -20.67
CA THR A 1167 -6.95 -48.27 -19.22
C THR A 1167 -5.99 -47.16 -18.79
N PRO A 1168 -6.46 -46.14 -18.05
CA PRO A 1168 -5.61 -45.05 -17.64
C PRO A 1168 -4.39 -45.53 -16.87
N VAL A 1169 -3.25 -44.87 -17.06
CA VAL A 1169 -2.00 -45.20 -16.37
C VAL A 1169 -1.63 -44.04 -15.46
N ALA A 1170 -1.41 -44.35 -14.19
CA ALA A 1170 -1.02 -43.36 -13.20
C ALA A 1170 0.46 -42.95 -13.36
N GLY A 1171 0.73 -41.64 -13.29
CA GLY A 1171 2.10 -41.13 -13.28
C GLY A 1171 2.16 -39.61 -13.09
N ARG A 1172 3.26 -39.13 -12.52
CA ARG A 1172 3.59 -37.70 -12.40
C ARG A 1172 4.50 -37.23 -13.54
N TYR A 1173 5.46 -38.06 -13.89
CA TYR A 1173 6.42 -37.78 -14.96
C TYR A 1173 6.03 -38.54 -16.22
N ILE A 1174 6.15 -37.88 -17.37
CA ILE A 1174 5.96 -38.50 -18.68
C ILE A 1174 7.25 -38.37 -19.48
N GLN A 1175 7.70 -39.45 -20.10
CA GLN A 1175 8.84 -39.45 -20.99
C GLN A 1175 8.46 -39.95 -22.38
N TYR A 1176 8.65 -39.07 -23.37
CA TYR A 1176 8.46 -39.32 -24.78
C TYR A 1176 9.80 -39.72 -25.37
N ARG A 1177 9.95 -40.98 -25.78
CA ARG A 1177 11.19 -41.52 -26.38
C ARG A 1177 11.04 -41.65 -27.87
N PHE A 1178 11.89 -40.95 -28.61
CA PHE A 1178 11.87 -40.89 -30.06
C PHE A 1178 12.95 -41.79 -30.64
N THR A 1179 12.53 -42.66 -31.57
CA THR A 1179 13.44 -43.52 -32.34
C THR A 1179 13.23 -43.31 -33.84
N SER A 1180 14.33 -43.18 -34.57
CA SER A 1180 14.29 -43.02 -36.03
C SER A 1180 15.53 -43.59 -36.70
N ASP A 1181 15.37 -44.05 -37.94
CA ASP A 1181 16.48 -44.39 -38.84
C ASP A 1181 17.16 -43.12 -39.42
N ALA A 1182 16.49 -41.96 -39.29
CA ALA A 1182 16.95 -40.65 -39.74
C ALA A 1182 18.12 -40.12 -38.88
N ASN A 1183 18.95 -39.24 -39.46
CA ASN A 1183 19.97 -38.55 -38.66
C ASN A 1183 19.34 -37.48 -37.74
N TRP A 1184 18.27 -36.84 -38.20
CA TRP A 1184 17.61 -35.73 -37.54
C TRP A 1184 16.13 -36.04 -37.28
N MET A 1185 15.67 -35.67 -36.09
CA MET A 1185 14.26 -35.74 -35.66
C MET A 1185 13.85 -34.37 -35.15
N MET A 1186 12.68 -33.89 -35.57
CA MET A 1186 12.17 -32.57 -35.20
C MET A 1186 10.84 -32.76 -34.46
N VAL A 1187 10.76 -32.23 -33.25
CA VAL A 1187 9.57 -32.27 -32.38
C VAL A 1187 9.10 -30.82 -32.19
N SER A 1188 7.82 -30.57 -32.41
CA SER A 1188 7.24 -29.24 -32.20
C SER A 1188 6.57 -29.11 -30.83
N GLU A 1189 5.88 -30.15 -30.36
CA GLU A 1189 5.03 -30.08 -29.17
C GLU A 1189 4.80 -31.47 -28.57
N VAL A 1190 4.66 -31.57 -27.24
CA VAL A 1190 4.21 -32.78 -26.52
C VAL A 1190 3.03 -32.46 -25.61
N GLU A 1191 2.01 -33.32 -25.62
CA GLU A 1191 0.73 -33.10 -24.93
C GLU A 1191 0.36 -34.34 -24.11
N ALA A 1192 -0.31 -34.14 -22.96
CA ALA A 1192 -0.78 -35.21 -22.09
C ALA A 1192 -2.21 -34.92 -21.60
N TYR A 1193 -3.04 -35.94 -21.45
CA TYR A 1193 -4.44 -35.79 -21.06
C TYR A 1193 -4.83 -36.88 -20.06
N GLY A 1194 -5.68 -36.52 -19.11
CA GLY A 1194 -6.08 -37.41 -18.00
C GLY A 1194 -6.88 -36.68 -16.93
N GLU A 1195 -7.15 -37.38 -15.84
CA GLU A 1195 -7.86 -36.85 -14.66
C GLU A 1195 -6.94 -36.91 -13.43
N ALA A 1196 -7.27 -36.18 -12.36
CA ALA A 1196 -6.52 -36.23 -11.11
C ALA A 1196 -6.43 -37.68 -10.60
N TYR A 1197 -5.25 -38.12 -10.17
CA TYR A 1197 -5.06 -39.47 -9.65
C TYR A 1197 -5.53 -39.54 -8.19
N VAL A 1198 -6.44 -40.47 -7.91
CA VAL A 1198 -6.87 -40.83 -6.55
C VAL A 1198 -6.21 -42.15 -6.18
N GLU A 1199 -5.45 -42.19 -5.07
CA GLU A 1199 -4.95 -43.47 -4.56
C GLU A 1199 -6.10 -44.36 -4.10
N PRO A 1200 -6.05 -45.69 -4.28
CA PRO A 1200 -7.02 -46.58 -3.65
C PRO A 1200 -6.84 -46.50 -2.12
N ASP A 1201 -7.84 -45.94 -1.44
CA ASP A 1201 -7.80 -45.65 0.00
C ASP A 1201 -7.61 -46.90 0.87
N VAL A 1202 -6.65 -46.82 1.80
CA VAL A 1202 -6.81 -47.39 3.13
C VAL A 1202 -7.10 -46.19 4.02
N MET A 1203 -8.32 -46.06 4.55
CA MET A 1203 -8.70 -44.91 5.39
C MET A 1203 -7.80 -44.82 6.61
N LYS A 1204 -7.19 -43.65 6.83
CA LYS A 1204 -6.38 -43.40 8.02
C LYS A 1204 -7.30 -43.33 9.25
N GLY A 1205 -7.03 -44.16 10.26
CA GLY A 1205 -7.83 -44.22 11.49
C GLY A 1205 -8.83 -45.38 11.57
N ASP A 1206 -8.98 -46.19 10.52
CA ASP A 1206 -9.64 -47.51 10.59
C ASP A 1206 -8.64 -48.54 11.15
N ILE A 1207 -8.62 -48.66 12.48
CA ILE A 1207 -7.62 -49.47 13.19
C ILE A 1207 -7.88 -50.97 13.04
N ASN A 1208 -9.14 -51.33 12.82
CA ASN A 1208 -9.59 -52.71 12.77
C ASN A 1208 -9.80 -53.25 11.34
N GLY A 1209 -9.74 -52.38 10.32
CA GLY A 1209 -9.79 -52.71 8.90
C GLY A 1209 -11.19 -53.03 8.39
N ASN A 1210 -12.24 -52.49 9.03
CA ASN A 1210 -13.65 -52.70 8.65
C ASN A 1210 -14.19 -51.60 7.72
N GLU A 1211 -13.34 -50.69 7.27
CA GLU A 1211 -13.66 -49.53 6.44
C GLU A 1211 -14.61 -48.53 7.16
N GLU A 1212 -14.71 -48.59 8.49
CA GLU A 1212 -15.51 -47.69 9.32
C GLU A 1212 -14.70 -47.21 10.53
N ILE A 1213 -14.60 -45.90 10.74
CA ILE A 1213 -14.01 -45.36 11.98
C ILE A 1213 -15.08 -45.38 13.08
N ASP A 1214 -15.01 -46.36 13.99
CA ASP A 1214 -16.08 -46.61 14.96
C ASP A 1214 -15.61 -46.68 16.44
N ALA A 1215 -16.53 -47.08 17.32
CA ALA A 1215 -16.27 -47.21 18.76
C ALA A 1215 -15.18 -48.23 19.10
N VAL A 1216 -14.98 -49.22 18.26
CA VAL A 1216 -13.98 -50.28 18.37
C VAL A 1216 -12.60 -49.70 18.10
N ASP A 1217 -12.43 -48.89 17.06
CA ASP A 1217 -11.16 -48.20 16.75
C ASP A 1217 -10.76 -47.25 17.87
N TYR A 1218 -11.72 -46.44 18.35
CA TYR A 1218 -11.48 -45.55 19.48
C TYR A 1218 -11.05 -46.31 20.74
N ALA A 1219 -11.65 -47.46 21.02
CA ALA A 1219 -11.27 -48.30 22.16
C ALA A 1219 -9.89 -48.95 21.98
N MET A 1220 -9.51 -49.29 20.75
CA MET A 1220 -8.20 -49.86 20.41
C MET A 1220 -7.09 -48.81 20.54
N LEU A 1221 -7.26 -47.61 19.98
CA LEU A 1221 -6.30 -46.52 20.11
C LEU A 1221 -6.13 -46.08 21.57
N LYS A 1222 -7.23 -46.02 22.32
CA LYS A 1222 -7.19 -45.72 23.76
C LYS A 1222 -6.33 -46.71 24.53
N ARG A 1223 -6.44 -48.01 24.24
CA ARG A 1223 -5.66 -49.06 24.91
C ARG A 1223 -4.19 -49.01 24.50
N ALA A 1224 -3.89 -48.68 23.25
CA ALA A 1224 -2.54 -48.45 22.77
C ALA A 1224 -1.87 -47.25 23.46
N TYR A 1225 -2.57 -46.12 23.56
CA TYR A 1225 -2.10 -44.91 24.25
C TYR A 1225 -1.77 -45.15 25.74
N TYR A 1226 -2.54 -46.00 26.43
CA TYR A 1226 -2.23 -46.40 27.81
C TYR A 1226 -1.17 -47.51 27.93
N GLY A 1227 -0.53 -47.92 26.83
CA GLY A 1227 0.54 -48.93 26.80
C GLY A 1227 0.06 -50.36 27.03
N ILE A 1228 -1.24 -50.63 26.83
CA ILE A 1228 -1.88 -51.93 27.12
C ILE A 1228 -1.87 -52.85 25.89
N TYR A 1229 -1.71 -52.31 24.68
CA TYR A 1229 -1.77 -53.04 23.42
C TYR A 1229 -0.84 -52.41 22.38
N SER A 1230 -0.30 -53.18 21.43
CA SER A 1230 0.50 -52.67 20.30
C SER A 1230 -0.34 -52.63 19.03
N VAL A 1231 -0.36 -51.51 18.32
CA VAL A 1231 -1.01 -51.35 17.01
C VAL A 1231 0.04 -50.91 15.98
N ASP A 1232 -0.19 -51.20 14.70
CA ASP A 1232 0.68 -50.72 13.63
C ASP A 1232 0.60 -49.21 13.53
N VAL A 1233 1.75 -48.55 13.58
CA VAL A 1233 1.87 -47.08 13.63
C VAL A 1233 1.10 -46.44 12.48
N LYS A 1234 1.21 -46.95 11.24
CA LYS A 1234 0.53 -46.40 10.05
C LYS A 1234 -1.00 -46.46 10.09
N VAL A 1235 -1.56 -47.36 10.89
CA VAL A 1235 -3.00 -47.61 10.96
C VAL A 1235 -3.63 -46.82 12.13
N GLY A 1236 -2.84 -46.49 13.16
CA GLY A 1236 -3.27 -45.67 14.30
C GLY A 1236 -2.77 -44.21 14.32
N ASP A 1237 -1.84 -43.86 13.43
CA ASP A 1237 -1.34 -42.51 13.22
C ASP A 1237 -2.28 -41.74 12.29
N ILE A 1238 -3.17 -40.97 12.91
CA ILE A 1238 -4.23 -40.23 12.21
C ILE A 1238 -3.65 -38.97 11.57
N ASN A 1239 -2.65 -38.37 12.20
CA ASN A 1239 -2.07 -37.11 11.76
C ASN A 1239 -0.88 -37.29 10.80
N GLY A 1240 -0.37 -38.50 10.62
CA GLY A 1240 0.68 -38.87 9.67
C GLY A 1240 2.11 -38.60 10.16
N ASN A 1241 2.34 -38.44 11.46
CA ASN A 1241 3.66 -38.13 12.05
C ASN A 1241 4.51 -39.36 12.40
N GLU A 1242 4.03 -40.56 12.08
CA GLU A 1242 4.61 -41.87 12.42
C GLU A 1242 4.78 -42.12 13.94
N GLU A 1243 4.01 -41.44 14.78
CA GLU A 1243 3.92 -41.69 16.22
C GLU A 1243 2.46 -41.91 16.64
N ILE A 1244 2.23 -42.57 17.77
CA ILE A 1244 0.90 -42.63 18.40
C ILE A 1244 0.97 -41.82 19.67
N ASP A 1245 0.41 -40.62 19.62
CA ASP A 1245 0.53 -39.67 20.70
C ASP A 1245 -0.84 -39.13 21.16
N SER A 1246 -0.80 -38.09 21.99
CA SER A 1246 -2.02 -37.50 22.54
C SER A 1246 -2.87 -36.77 21.50
N VAL A 1247 -2.28 -36.39 20.36
CA VAL A 1247 -2.90 -35.70 19.23
C VAL A 1247 -3.79 -36.67 18.47
N ASP A 1248 -3.28 -37.86 18.08
CA ASP A 1248 -4.09 -38.89 17.40
C ASP A 1248 -5.27 -39.32 18.26
N TYR A 1249 -5.01 -39.58 19.54
CA TYR A 1249 -6.06 -39.92 20.49
C TYR A 1249 -7.12 -38.81 20.62
N SER A 1250 -6.71 -37.55 20.58
CA SER A 1250 -7.63 -36.41 20.64
C SER A 1250 -8.42 -36.23 19.34
N MET A 1251 -7.80 -36.46 18.18
CA MET A 1251 -8.44 -36.39 16.87
C MET A 1251 -9.50 -37.46 16.71
N LEU A 1252 -9.18 -38.72 17.02
CA LEU A 1252 -10.16 -39.82 16.97
C LEU A 1252 -11.29 -39.62 17.97
N LYS A 1253 -10.98 -39.12 19.17
CA LYS A 1253 -11.99 -38.79 20.18
C LYS A 1253 -12.96 -37.74 19.65
N ARG A 1254 -12.46 -36.69 18.99
CA ARG A 1254 -13.29 -35.62 18.42
C ARG A 1254 -14.13 -36.12 17.24
N ALA A 1255 -13.56 -36.96 16.37
CA ALA A 1255 -14.30 -37.62 15.29
C ALA A 1255 -15.42 -38.52 15.82
N TYR A 1256 -15.15 -39.31 16.87
CA TYR A 1256 -16.16 -40.15 17.54
C TYR A 1256 -17.31 -39.35 18.17
N TYR A 1257 -17.04 -38.12 18.64
CA TYR A 1257 -18.09 -37.22 19.12
C TYR A 1257 -18.76 -36.41 17.99
N GLY A 1258 -18.48 -36.73 16.72
CA GLY A 1258 -19.07 -36.08 15.54
C GLY A 1258 -18.55 -34.67 15.27
N ILE A 1259 -17.40 -34.30 15.86
CA ILE A 1259 -16.85 -32.94 15.79
C ILE A 1259 -15.99 -32.75 14.52
N TYR A 1260 -15.45 -33.84 13.94
CA TYR A 1260 -14.76 -33.86 12.65
C TYR A 1260 -15.16 -35.11 11.86
N GLN A 1261 -15.16 -35.01 10.53
CA GLN A 1261 -15.02 -36.19 9.67
C GLN A 1261 -13.55 -36.36 9.35
N ILE A 1262 -12.97 -37.52 9.69
CA ILE A 1262 -11.64 -37.91 9.23
C ILE A 1262 -11.88 -38.58 7.88
N GLN A 1263 -11.26 -38.06 6.81
CA GLN A 1263 -11.18 -38.75 5.52
C GLN A 1263 -10.04 -39.76 5.53
#